data_AF-A0A9Y3QIY4-F1
#
_entry.id   AF-A0A9Y3QIY4-F1
#
_cell.length_a   1.000
_cell.length_b   1.000
_cell.length_c   1.000
_cell.angle_alpha   90.00
_cell.angle_beta   90.00
_cell.angle_gamma   90.00
#
_symmetry.space_group_name_H-M   'P 1'
#
loop_
_entity.id
_entity.type
_entity.pdbx_description
1 polymer ?
#
loop_
_entity_poly.entity_id
_entity_poly.type
_entity_poly.pdbx_seq_one_letter_code
_entity_poly.pdbx_strand_id
1 'polypeptide(L)'
;MAVSSVKGCVSMAHEGNSFFQNAELRWDSRSLKQGIKYQKAHRGMHSLQVNVGLDRVSPAPCPSHTLLAKVQTNLKDRLEHIVLLGLCPLQPTLSWSGSHRVNSGEELLYTQSQLAVTGRPYHCSFTLALTNSSTLHGTNMSLFSESRMGNCSVEVRGSALSQIKGSGLQVQARLDGREKIWLNGTVEGRCLQTTAGHMNGLGLSEDLTVAVCVGVNHSLTLHVQKRSGSGTSETLGRVFLGTANQTLMLRASGCLESLTAAEQRADYLSSQIQIKLTERIRALQRLLVDFRRQSRDSQLLQELSALPLHVSQQAEALLGKKEKGVLALWQRSPLRHFLTDSLPRFLSLLQHASLLGQQELRRPLATLAGVYQDVKGQRLEAMWREAVLQWNDKLVEVHPALLENPQLRLLSEAGVTTLSIALDVAGQHAYHWIEGRLAMALSGVRKRLASVYKFFPSECSVIVSVPLPQLPRSKTANAGLMEILLEEWILRPLLTLAAVRPTAELYRLKRKIMDSPFTHQALLVADQFVVTFDGHLYELPGSCPLLLARDVGRDPSFTLLLGTDAQKLLLIQMNNHTISVQRNGQVRTDCSGAVSHTFLTDDGVTVRKASNVVQVSSQRGMFVSCDLSLELCSFTLDGWLHGVSTGLFGTNDNDAGNDFPMFDGSQAKNLEDFLYTWQMKPTCIEPSATAAVSPASCDALFSSPDSPLSSCFRVVDPSQFMSVCKLSSSRAPCRLAFAFAHLCQQNYIPMEVPVHCMKV
;
A
#
# COMPACT_ATOMS: atom_id res chain seq x y z
N MET A 1 28.80 -100.56 -6.18
CA MET A 1 29.41 -99.22 -6.35
C MET A 1 30.34 -99.29 -7.55
N ALA A 2 29.92 -98.77 -8.70
CA ALA A 2 30.80 -98.64 -9.86
C ALA A 2 31.70 -97.41 -9.61
N VAL A 3 33.01 -97.61 -9.59
CA VAL A 3 33.97 -96.51 -9.47
C VAL A 3 34.00 -95.80 -10.83
N SER A 4 33.29 -94.67 -10.94
CA SER A 4 33.33 -93.84 -12.15
C SER A 4 34.76 -93.33 -12.35
N SER A 5 35.46 -93.82 -13.38
CA SER A 5 36.81 -93.36 -13.68
C SER A 5 36.74 -91.95 -14.28
N VAL A 6 37.18 -90.95 -13.52
CA VAL A 6 37.31 -89.57 -14.01
C VAL A 6 38.60 -89.47 -14.82
N LYS A 7 38.50 -89.05 -16.08
CA LYS A 7 39.65 -88.78 -16.96
C LYS A 7 39.76 -87.28 -17.17
N GLY A 8 40.92 -86.70 -16.87
CA GLY A 8 41.20 -85.29 -17.05
C GLY A 8 42.41 -85.05 -17.94
N CYS A 9 42.36 -84.05 -18.80
CA CYS A 9 43.51 -83.55 -19.55
C CYS A 9 43.57 -82.02 -19.44
N VAL A 10 44.76 -81.47 -19.24
CA VAL A 10 45.01 -80.02 -19.24
C VAL A 10 46.16 -79.74 -20.18
N SER A 11 45.97 -78.81 -21.11
CA SER A 11 47.00 -78.30 -21.99
C SER A 11 47.16 -76.79 -21.81
N MET A 12 48.40 -76.33 -21.83
CA MET A 12 48.75 -74.92 -21.71
C MET A 12 49.71 -74.58 -22.85
N ALA A 13 49.47 -73.47 -23.53
CA ALA A 13 50.30 -72.99 -24.62
C ALA A 13 50.54 -71.49 -24.48
N HIS A 14 51.76 -71.04 -24.76
CA HIS A 14 52.15 -69.64 -24.74
C HIS A 14 52.71 -69.27 -26.11
N GLU A 15 52.04 -68.35 -26.81
CA GLU A 15 52.36 -67.95 -28.17
C GLU A 15 52.48 -66.41 -28.25
N GLY A 16 53.72 -65.92 -28.32
CA GLY A 16 54.02 -64.50 -28.32
C GLY A 16 53.45 -63.79 -27.08
N ASN A 17 52.43 -62.95 -27.29
CA ASN A 17 51.72 -62.21 -26.25
C ASN A 17 50.37 -62.85 -25.83
N SER A 18 50.10 -64.08 -26.27
CA SER A 18 48.86 -64.81 -25.96
C SER A 18 49.16 -66.05 -25.11
N PHE A 19 48.36 -66.25 -24.08
CA PHE A 19 48.35 -67.43 -23.23
C PHE A 19 47.04 -68.19 -23.43
N PHE A 20 47.14 -69.50 -23.61
CA PHE A 20 46.01 -70.41 -23.80
C PHE A 20 46.08 -71.53 -22.76
N GLN A 21 44.96 -71.87 -22.16
CA GLN A 21 44.80 -73.03 -21.29
C GLN A 21 43.50 -73.73 -21.65
N ASN A 22 43.58 -75.02 -21.98
CA ASN A 22 42.40 -75.85 -22.18
C ASN A 22 42.41 -76.97 -21.15
N ALA A 23 41.28 -77.23 -20.52
CA ALA A 23 41.07 -78.35 -19.63
C ALA A 23 39.83 -79.12 -20.07
N GLU A 24 39.91 -80.44 -20.08
CA GLU A 24 38.78 -81.32 -20.35
C GLU A 24 38.72 -82.40 -19.27
N LEU A 25 37.56 -82.52 -18.63
CA LEU A 25 37.25 -83.55 -17.66
C LEU A 25 36.10 -84.39 -18.21
N ARG A 26 36.24 -85.71 -18.24
CA ARG A 26 35.19 -86.66 -18.65
C ARG A 26 34.97 -87.69 -17.56
N TRP A 27 33.71 -87.96 -17.25
CA TRP A 27 33.33 -89.05 -16.35
C TRP A 27 32.01 -89.64 -16.86
N ASP A 28 31.94 -90.96 -16.95
CA ASP A 28 30.82 -91.68 -17.54
C ASP A 28 30.46 -91.12 -18.94
N SER A 29 29.23 -90.63 -19.12
CA SER A 29 28.75 -89.95 -20.34
C SER A 29 28.78 -88.41 -20.25
N ARG A 30 29.42 -87.84 -19.23
CA ARG A 30 29.42 -86.41 -18.92
C ARG A 30 30.78 -85.80 -19.23
N SER A 31 30.79 -84.55 -19.68
CA SER A 31 32.05 -83.83 -19.89
C SER A 31 31.99 -82.36 -19.49
N LEU A 32 33.10 -81.87 -18.97
CA LEU A 32 33.38 -80.46 -18.72
C LEU A 32 34.55 -80.06 -19.60
N LYS A 33 34.36 -79.05 -20.43
CA LYS A 33 35.42 -78.42 -21.23
C LYS A 33 35.60 -76.99 -20.76
N GLN A 34 36.83 -76.58 -20.49
CA GLN A 34 37.21 -75.23 -20.14
C GLN A 34 38.30 -74.76 -21.09
N GLY A 35 38.16 -73.55 -21.63
CA GLY A 35 39.18 -72.89 -22.44
C GLY A 35 39.37 -71.46 -21.95
N ILE A 36 40.60 -71.11 -21.60
CA ILE A 36 41.00 -69.76 -21.20
C ILE A 36 41.98 -69.24 -22.25
N LYS A 37 41.74 -68.03 -22.74
CA LYS A 37 42.62 -67.30 -23.64
C LYS A 37 42.87 -65.91 -23.08
N TYR A 38 44.10 -65.60 -22.74
CA TYR A 38 44.53 -64.28 -22.31
C TYR A 38 45.46 -63.68 -23.37
N GLN A 39 45.18 -62.46 -23.83
CA GLN A 39 46.02 -61.73 -24.78
C GLN A 39 46.48 -60.42 -24.15
N LYS A 40 47.81 -60.26 -24.06
CA LYS A 40 48.46 -59.05 -23.54
C LYS A 40 48.73 -58.07 -24.68
N ALA A 41 48.34 -56.81 -24.52
CA ALA A 41 48.66 -55.75 -25.48
C ALA A 41 49.70 -54.79 -24.88
N HIS A 42 50.72 -54.38 -25.64
CA HIS A 42 51.78 -53.48 -25.14
C HIS A 42 51.36 -52.00 -25.02
N ARG A 43 50.42 -51.54 -25.86
CA ARG A 43 49.85 -50.18 -25.83
C ARG A 43 48.34 -50.18 -26.12
N GLY A 44 47.65 -51.27 -25.79
CA GLY A 44 46.25 -51.49 -26.18
C GLY A 44 45.44 -52.22 -25.12
N MET A 45 44.33 -52.83 -25.55
CA MET A 45 43.39 -53.49 -24.64
C MET A 45 43.81 -54.94 -24.39
N HIS A 46 44.03 -55.32 -23.13
CA HIS A 46 44.18 -56.71 -22.71
C HIS A 46 42.84 -57.42 -22.89
N SER A 47 42.85 -58.67 -23.33
CA SER A 47 41.64 -59.47 -23.54
C SER A 47 41.75 -60.80 -22.82
N LEU A 48 40.83 -61.07 -21.90
CA LEU A 48 40.62 -62.37 -21.27
C LEU A 48 39.34 -62.98 -21.81
N GLN A 49 39.40 -64.22 -22.28
CA GLN A 49 38.24 -64.99 -22.70
C GLN A 49 38.25 -66.33 -21.96
N VAL A 50 37.12 -66.67 -21.34
CA VAL A 50 36.89 -67.91 -20.61
C VAL A 50 35.66 -68.58 -21.21
N ASN A 51 35.84 -69.78 -21.72
CA ASN A 51 34.80 -70.62 -22.29
C ASN A 51 34.65 -71.85 -21.39
N VAL A 52 33.44 -72.15 -20.93
CA VAL A 52 33.13 -73.36 -20.18
C VAL A 52 31.94 -74.05 -20.85
N GLY A 53 32.08 -75.32 -21.19
CA GLY A 53 31.03 -76.16 -21.73
C GLY A 53 30.78 -77.34 -20.79
N LEU A 54 29.53 -77.54 -20.40
CA LEU A 54 29.05 -78.69 -19.65
C LEU A 54 28.21 -79.54 -20.59
N ASP A 55 28.55 -80.80 -20.78
CA ASP A 55 27.80 -81.72 -21.63
C ASP A 55 27.25 -82.88 -20.81
N ARG A 56 25.92 -83.07 -20.85
CA ARG A 56 25.15 -84.11 -20.13
C ARG A 56 25.34 -84.10 -18.61
N VAL A 57 25.64 -82.93 -18.03
CA VAL A 57 25.91 -82.79 -16.58
C VAL A 57 24.62 -82.65 -15.77
N SER A 58 23.56 -82.09 -16.34
CA SER A 58 22.26 -81.86 -15.71
C SER A 58 21.17 -82.82 -16.22
N PRO A 59 20.09 -83.04 -15.44
CA PRO A 59 18.95 -83.84 -15.88
C PRO A 59 18.19 -83.20 -17.07
N ALA A 60 17.48 -84.03 -17.84
CA ALA A 60 16.58 -83.57 -18.90
C ALA A 60 15.49 -82.65 -18.31
N PRO A 61 15.02 -81.61 -19.04
CA PRO A 61 15.17 -81.39 -20.49
C PRO A 61 16.42 -80.58 -20.94
N CYS A 62 17.24 -80.07 -20.03
CA CYS A 62 18.43 -79.26 -20.35
C CYS A 62 19.72 -79.96 -19.89
N PRO A 63 20.27 -80.92 -20.66
CA PRO A 63 21.43 -81.70 -20.22
C PRO A 63 22.78 -80.98 -20.37
N SER A 64 22.87 -79.93 -21.19
CA SER A 64 24.14 -79.30 -21.57
C SER A 64 24.06 -77.77 -21.52
N HIS A 65 25.12 -77.12 -21.02
CA HIS A 65 25.19 -75.68 -20.78
C HIS A 65 26.50 -75.09 -21.31
N THR A 66 26.48 -73.83 -21.71
CA THR A 66 27.69 -73.11 -22.12
C THR A 66 27.81 -71.77 -21.41
N LEU A 67 29.02 -71.38 -21.05
CA LEU A 67 29.38 -70.09 -20.49
C LEU A 67 30.54 -69.53 -21.32
N LEU A 68 30.39 -68.33 -21.84
CA LEU A 68 31.42 -67.57 -22.54
C LEU A 68 31.54 -66.21 -21.86
N ALA A 69 32.63 -65.98 -21.15
CA ALA A 69 32.96 -64.71 -20.52
C ALA A 69 34.14 -64.07 -21.25
N LYS A 70 33.98 -62.85 -21.74
CA LYS A 70 35.03 -62.05 -22.36
C LYS A 70 35.17 -60.75 -21.58
N VAL A 71 36.37 -60.44 -21.14
CA VAL A 71 36.72 -59.21 -20.42
C VAL A 71 37.85 -58.53 -21.16
N GLN A 72 37.68 -57.24 -21.43
CA GLN A 72 38.66 -56.42 -22.10
C GLN A 72 38.97 -55.18 -21.26
N THR A 73 40.24 -54.91 -21.01
CA THR A 73 40.65 -53.77 -20.18
C THR A 73 42.02 -53.25 -20.58
N ASN A 74 42.22 -51.94 -20.46
CA ASN A 74 43.54 -51.32 -20.60
C ASN A 74 44.28 -51.18 -19.25
N LEU A 75 43.72 -51.78 -18.18
CA LEU A 75 44.25 -51.75 -16.81
C LEU A 75 44.41 -50.35 -16.20
N LYS A 76 43.80 -49.32 -16.81
CA LYS A 76 43.89 -47.93 -16.37
C LYS A 76 42.53 -47.35 -16.08
N ASP A 77 41.73 -47.13 -17.12
CA ASP A 77 40.49 -46.36 -17.07
C ASP A 77 39.33 -47.01 -17.82
N ARG A 78 39.55 -48.09 -18.60
CA ARG A 78 38.50 -48.75 -19.40
C ARG A 78 38.38 -50.24 -19.09
N LEU A 79 37.15 -50.69 -18.88
CA LEU A 79 36.77 -52.08 -18.68
C LEU A 79 35.50 -52.39 -19.47
N GLU A 80 35.55 -53.40 -20.32
CA GLU A 80 34.41 -53.92 -21.06
C GLU A 80 34.27 -55.41 -20.76
N HIS A 81 33.05 -55.88 -20.53
CA HIS A 81 32.80 -57.29 -20.28
C HIS A 81 31.55 -57.76 -21.02
N ILE A 82 31.56 -59.04 -21.42
CA ILE A 82 30.44 -59.74 -22.02
C ILE A 82 30.43 -61.15 -21.46
N VAL A 83 29.35 -61.55 -20.80
CA VAL A 83 29.10 -62.89 -20.28
C VAL A 83 27.87 -63.43 -20.97
N LEU A 84 28.05 -64.53 -21.71
CA LEU A 84 26.99 -65.24 -22.41
C LEU A 84 26.80 -66.59 -21.75
N LEU A 85 25.60 -66.84 -21.24
CA LEU A 85 25.17 -68.11 -20.69
C LEU A 85 24.16 -68.74 -21.67
N GLY A 86 24.59 -69.81 -22.33
CA GLY A 86 23.75 -70.62 -23.19
C GLY A 86 23.10 -71.76 -22.42
N LEU A 87 21.78 -71.69 -22.31
CA LEU A 87 20.93 -72.75 -21.74
C LEU A 87 20.25 -73.46 -22.91
N CYS A 88 20.43 -74.78 -23.02
CA CYS A 88 20.15 -75.54 -24.24
C CYS A 88 19.34 -76.82 -23.97
N PRO A 89 18.51 -77.27 -24.93
CA PRO A 89 18.73 -77.05 -26.37
C PRO A 89 17.92 -75.90 -27.00
N LEU A 90 18.66 -74.84 -27.34
CA LEU A 90 18.33 -73.61 -28.07
C LEU A 90 17.22 -72.73 -27.45
N GLN A 91 17.71 -71.75 -26.70
CA GLN A 91 17.02 -70.57 -26.19
C GLN A 91 16.24 -70.79 -24.88
N PRO A 92 16.37 -69.87 -23.91
CA PRO A 92 16.99 -68.55 -24.02
C PRO A 92 18.50 -68.52 -23.68
N THR A 93 19.27 -67.74 -24.45
CA THR A 93 20.64 -67.34 -24.07
C THR A 93 20.56 -66.06 -23.25
N LEU A 94 21.11 -66.08 -22.04
CA LEU A 94 21.25 -64.92 -21.17
C LEU A 94 22.58 -64.23 -21.50
N SER A 95 22.55 -62.96 -21.84
CA SER A 95 23.73 -62.13 -22.04
C SER A 95 23.78 -61.02 -21.01
N TRP A 96 24.94 -60.85 -20.40
CA TRP A 96 25.25 -59.74 -19.51
C TRP A 96 26.49 -59.04 -20.03
N SER A 97 26.35 -57.80 -20.48
CA SER A 97 27.45 -56.99 -20.98
C SER A 97 27.56 -55.68 -20.24
N GLY A 98 28.73 -55.06 -20.27
CA GLY A 98 28.92 -53.74 -19.71
C GLY A 98 30.16 -53.04 -20.22
N SER A 99 30.12 -51.71 -20.18
CA SER A 99 31.24 -50.81 -20.49
C SER A 99 31.38 -49.82 -19.36
N HIS A 100 32.56 -49.80 -18.75
CA HIS A 100 32.90 -48.97 -17.61
C HIS A 100 34.12 -48.13 -17.94
N ARG A 101 34.04 -46.83 -17.67
CA ARG A 101 35.10 -45.86 -17.87
C ARG A 101 35.23 -44.97 -16.64
N VAL A 102 36.47 -44.66 -16.27
CA VAL A 102 36.77 -43.80 -15.12
C VAL A 102 37.79 -42.75 -15.54
N ASN A 103 37.55 -41.47 -15.25
CA ASN A 103 38.46 -40.36 -15.60
C ASN A 103 38.84 -40.31 -17.09
N SER A 104 37.87 -40.50 -17.99
CA SER A 104 38.08 -40.56 -19.44
C SER A 104 37.38 -39.39 -20.13
N GLY A 105 38.15 -38.44 -20.67
CA GLY A 105 37.61 -37.25 -21.33
C GLY A 105 36.95 -36.28 -20.34
N GLU A 106 35.69 -35.92 -20.56
CA GLU A 106 34.90 -35.05 -19.67
C GLU A 106 34.11 -35.83 -18.60
N GLU A 107 34.16 -37.17 -18.61
CA GLU A 107 33.41 -38.03 -17.68
C GLU A 107 34.33 -38.56 -16.56
N LEU A 108 33.96 -38.29 -15.30
CA LEU A 108 34.62 -38.88 -14.12
C LEU A 108 34.31 -40.37 -13.98
N LEU A 109 33.05 -40.74 -14.23
CA LEU A 109 32.59 -42.12 -14.18
C LEU A 109 31.50 -42.33 -15.23
N TYR A 110 31.67 -43.34 -16.07
CA TYR A 110 30.64 -43.84 -16.95
C TYR A 110 30.53 -45.35 -16.71
N THR A 111 29.35 -45.82 -16.36
CA THR A 111 29.09 -47.25 -16.19
C THR A 111 27.79 -47.61 -16.88
N GLN A 112 27.88 -48.46 -17.90
CA GLN A 112 26.75 -49.04 -18.59
C GLN A 112 26.74 -50.54 -18.39
N SER A 113 25.60 -51.11 -18.00
CA SER A 113 25.38 -52.56 -17.95
C SER A 113 24.10 -52.90 -18.68
N GLN A 114 24.13 -53.96 -19.48
CA GLN A 114 23.02 -54.47 -20.24
C GLN A 114 22.82 -55.95 -19.89
N LEU A 115 21.60 -56.30 -19.49
CA LEU A 115 21.14 -57.66 -19.30
C LEU A 115 20.14 -57.97 -20.40
N ALA A 116 20.41 -58.98 -21.23
CA ALA A 116 19.50 -59.39 -22.28
C ALA A 116 19.23 -60.89 -22.25
N VAL A 117 18.02 -61.25 -22.64
CA VAL A 117 17.54 -62.62 -22.77
C VAL A 117 17.07 -62.77 -24.20
N THR A 118 17.76 -63.60 -24.97
CA THR A 118 17.42 -63.88 -26.37
C THR A 118 16.77 -65.24 -26.48
N GLY A 119 15.47 -65.25 -26.77
CA GLY A 119 14.71 -66.45 -27.14
C GLY A 119 13.55 -66.13 -28.08
N ARG A 120 13.03 -67.13 -28.80
CA ARG A 120 11.83 -67.00 -29.63
C ARG A 120 10.60 -67.00 -28.70
N PRO A 121 9.66 -66.04 -28.82
CA PRO A 121 9.52 -65.04 -29.88
C PRO A 121 10.12 -63.66 -29.58
N TYR A 122 10.59 -63.37 -28.35
CA TYR A 122 10.89 -62.01 -27.91
C TYR A 122 12.31 -61.83 -27.35
N HIS A 123 13.00 -60.81 -27.86
CA HIS A 123 14.22 -60.28 -27.26
C HIS A 123 13.86 -59.37 -26.09
N CYS A 124 14.29 -59.74 -24.89
CA CYS A 124 14.19 -58.90 -23.70
C CYS A 124 15.55 -58.27 -23.45
N SER A 125 15.64 -56.97 -23.25
CA SER A 125 16.88 -56.34 -22.79
C SER A 125 16.59 -55.24 -21.78
N PHE A 126 17.46 -55.13 -20.79
CA PHE A 126 17.46 -54.09 -19.78
C PHE A 126 18.85 -53.46 -19.74
N THR A 127 18.93 -52.18 -20.08
CA THR A 127 20.15 -51.40 -20.05
C THR A 127 20.06 -50.39 -18.91
N LEU A 128 21.11 -50.28 -18.10
CA LEU A 128 21.27 -49.26 -17.08
C LEU A 128 22.60 -48.55 -17.31
N ALA A 129 22.58 -47.23 -17.43
CA ALA A 129 23.77 -46.40 -17.55
C ALA A 129 23.76 -45.29 -16.50
N LEU A 130 24.89 -45.09 -15.83
CA LEU A 130 25.14 -43.98 -14.92
C LEU A 130 26.35 -43.20 -15.44
N THR A 131 26.17 -41.91 -15.62
CA THR A 131 27.22 -40.98 -16.05
C THR A 131 27.40 -39.90 -15.00
N ASN A 132 28.63 -39.69 -14.56
CA ASN A 132 29.05 -38.60 -13.70
C ASN A 132 30.08 -37.74 -14.45
N SER A 133 29.68 -36.53 -14.82
CA SER A 133 30.50 -35.50 -15.47
C SER A 133 30.67 -34.27 -14.57
N SER A 134 30.73 -34.50 -13.25
CA SER A 134 30.93 -33.43 -12.27
C SER A 134 32.30 -32.77 -12.44
N THR A 135 32.36 -31.47 -12.17
CA THR A 135 33.59 -30.66 -12.20
C THR A 135 33.81 -30.01 -10.84
N LEU A 136 34.95 -29.32 -10.64
CA LEU A 136 35.19 -28.53 -9.43
C LEU A 136 34.12 -27.45 -9.18
N HIS A 137 33.41 -27.02 -10.23
CA HIS A 137 32.42 -25.94 -10.16
C HIS A 137 30.96 -26.42 -10.04
N GLY A 138 30.72 -27.75 -10.04
CA GLY A 138 29.36 -28.27 -9.92
C GLY A 138 29.23 -29.77 -10.17
N THR A 139 28.13 -30.36 -9.67
CA THR A 139 27.81 -31.78 -9.88
C THR A 139 26.92 -31.96 -11.10
N ASN A 140 27.25 -32.93 -11.96
CA ASN A 140 26.42 -33.32 -13.08
C ASN A 140 26.36 -34.85 -13.13
N MET A 141 25.21 -35.40 -12.73
CA MET A 141 24.97 -36.83 -12.69
C MET A 141 23.74 -37.15 -13.52
N SER A 142 23.83 -38.18 -14.37
CA SER A 142 22.69 -38.67 -15.11
C SER A 142 22.57 -40.18 -14.99
N LEU A 143 21.34 -40.65 -14.85
CA LEU A 143 20.94 -42.04 -14.80
C LEU A 143 20.03 -42.30 -16.00
N PHE A 144 20.34 -43.33 -16.78
CA PHE A 144 19.55 -43.77 -17.91
C PHE A 144 19.22 -45.24 -17.73
N SER A 145 17.96 -45.60 -17.96
CA SER A 145 17.50 -46.97 -17.97
C SER A 145 16.65 -47.19 -19.20
N GLU A 146 16.87 -48.29 -19.93
CA GLU A 146 16.06 -48.71 -21.05
C GLU A 146 15.63 -50.15 -20.83
N SER A 147 14.33 -50.43 -20.87
CA SER A 147 13.80 -51.78 -20.92
C SER A 147 13.14 -52.00 -22.28
N ARG A 148 13.60 -53.01 -23.03
CA ARG A 148 13.05 -53.39 -24.33
C ARG A 148 12.49 -54.81 -24.27
N MET A 149 11.32 -54.99 -24.88
CA MET A 149 10.61 -56.25 -24.98
C MET A 149 9.99 -56.37 -26.38
N GLY A 150 10.65 -57.08 -27.29
CA GLY A 150 10.25 -57.11 -28.69
C GLY A 150 10.25 -55.69 -29.30
N ASN A 151 9.07 -55.22 -29.73
CA ASN A 151 8.90 -53.86 -30.29
C ASN A 151 8.59 -52.79 -29.23
N CYS A 152 8.39 -53.18 -27.96
CA CYS A 152 8.11 -52.23 -26.89
C CYS A 152 9.41 -51.74 -26.25
N SER A 153 9.54 -50.44 -26.03
CA SER A 153 10.65 -49.86 -25.26
C SER A 153 10.16 -48.83 -24.24
N VAL A 154 10.75 -48.87 -23.05
CA VAL A 154 10.57 -47.86 -22.01
C VAL A 154 11.94 -47.32 -21.66
N GLU A 155 12.15 -46.04 -21.93
CA GLU A 155 13.37 -45.33 -21.58
C GLU A 155 13.06 -44.38 -20.43
N VAL A 156 13.84 -44.43 -19.36
CA VAL A 156 13.78 -43.49 -18.23
C VAL A 156 15.13 -42.82 -18.11
N ARG A 157 15.16 -41.48 -18.10
CA ARG A 157 16.37 -40.69 -17.88
C ARG A 157 16.14 -39.72 -16.74
N GLY A 158 16.98 -39.79 -15.72
CA GLY A 158 17.09 -38.79 -14.67
C GLY A 158 18.41 -38.05 -14.80
N SER A 159 18.43 -36.74 -14.62
CA SER A 159 19.66 -35.95 -14.51
C SER A 159 19.54 -34.97 -13.35
N ALA A 160 20.60 -34.89 -12.55
CA ALA A 160 20.76 -33.97 -11.44
C ALA A 160 21.97 -33.08 -11.73
N LEU A 161 21.72 -31.78 -11.82
CA LEU A 161 22.72 -30.74 -12.04
C LEU A 161 22.75 -29.84 -10.82
N SER A 162 23.92 -29.52 -10.29
CA SER A 162 24.11 -28.49 -9.26
C SER A 162 25.29 -27.62 -9.63
N GLN A 163 25.09 -26.32 -9.71
CA GLN A 163 26.10 -25.30 -10.02
C GLN A 163 25.91 -24.11 -9.08
N ILE A 164 26.91 -23.22 -9.02
CA ILE A 164 26.86 -22.00 -8.21
C ILE A 164 25.62 -21.12 -8.54
N LYS A 165 25.18 -21.13 -9.81
CA LYS A 165 24.03 -20.35 -10.28
C LYS A 165 22.67 -21.02 -9.99
N GLY A 166 22.64 -22.32 -9.71
CA GLY A 166 21.40 -23.04 -9.48
C GLY A 166 21.54 -24.56 -9.48
N SER A 167 20.50 -25.25 -9.00
CA SER A 167 20.38 -26.70 -9.02
C SER A 167 19.16 -27.12 -9.83
N GLY A 168 19.23 -28.23 -10.55
CA GLY A 168 18.16 -28.73 -11.40
C GLY A 168 18.06 -30.25 -11.32
N LEU A 169 16.83 -30.76 -11.28
CA LEU A 169 16.50 -32.18 -11.38
C LEU A 169 15.56 -32.36 -12.56
N GLN A 170 15.98 -33.11 -13.57
CA GLN A 170 15.16 -33.45 -14.72
C GLN A 170 14.92 -34.96 -14.75
N VAL A 171 13.67 -35.37 -14.82
CA VAL A 171 13.25 -36.77 -14.99
C VAL A 171 12.40 -36.83 -16.25
N GLN A 172 12.77 -37.67 -17.20
CA GLN A 172 12.01 -37.91 -18.41
C GLN A 172 11.80 -39.41 -18.63
N ALA A 173 10.62 -39.78 -19.12
CA ALA A 173 10.28 -41.12 -19.54
C ALA A 173 9.81 -41.09 -20.99
N ARG A 174 10.30 -42.02 -21.82
CA ARG A 174 9.90 -42.17 -23.22
C ARG A 174 9.37 -43.58 -23.44
N LEU A 175 8.22 -43.68 -24.11
CA LEU A 175 7.52 -44.93 -24.40
C LEU A 175 7.53 -45.15 -25.93
N ASP A 176 8.08 -46.28 -26.37
CA ASP A 176 8.21 -46.74 -27.77
C ASP A 176 8.79 -45.69 -28.74
N GLY A 177 9.60 -44.76 -28.24
CA GLY A 177 10.14 -43.67 -29.02
C GLY A 177 9.13 -42.59 -29.45
N ARG A 178 7.83 -42.75 -29.16
CA ARG A 178 6.77 -41.84 -29.64
C ARG A 178 6.23 -40.91 -28.57
N GLU A 179 6.05 -41.41 -27.35
CA GLU A 179 5.49 -40.61 -26.25
C GLU A 179 6.57 -40.24 -25.27
N LYS A 180 6.55 -38.99 -24.80
CA LYS A 180 7.54 -38.48 -23.84
C LYS A 180 6.81 -37.78 -22.72
N ILE A 181 7.16 -38.11 -21.48
CA ILE A 181 6.71 -37.42 -20.27
C ILE A 181 7.97 -36.87 -19.61
N TRP A 182 7.90 -35.66 -19.06
CA TRP A 182 9.02 -35.11 -18.30
C TRP A 182 8.55 -34.26 -17.11
N LEU A 183 9.41 -34.24 -16.11
CA LEU A 183 9.33 -33.41 -14.92
C LEU A 183 10.70 -32.73 -14.77
N ASN A 184 10.72 -31.40 -14.68
CA ASN A 184 11.93 -30.64 -14.47
C ASN A 184 11.74 -29.69 -13.29
N GLY A 185 12.56 -29.81 -12.26
CA GLY A 185 12.58 -28.91 -11.11
C GLY A 185 13.89 -28.14 -11.10
N THR A 186 13.85 -26.82 -11.22
CA THR A 186 15.03 -25.96 -11.17
C THR A 186 14.93 -24.96 -10.02
N VAL A 187 16.06 -24.71 -9.38
CA VAL A 187 16.27 -23.70 -8.36
C VAL A 187 17.37 -22.78 -8.88
N GLU A 188 17.00 -21.60 -9.34
CA GLU A 188 17.94 -20.59 -9.84
C GLU A 188 17.85 -19.34 -8.95
N GLY A 189 18.94 -19.03 -8.27
CA GLY A 189 18.98 -17.93 -7.30
C GLY A 189 17.90 -18.06 -6.21
N ARG A 190 16.88 -17.19 -6.26
CA ARG A 190 15.74 -17.17 -5.33
C ARG A 190 14.42 -17.64 -5.97
N CYS A 191 14.50 -18.34 -7.10
CA CYS A 191 13.36 -18.88 -7.84
C CYS A 191 13.39 -20.40 -7.83
N LEU A 192 12.28 -21.02 -7.42
CA LEU A 192 11.99 -22.44 -7.58
C LEU A 192 10.96 -22.58 -8.71
N GLN A 193 11.30 -23.30 -9.76
CA GLN A 193 10.43 -23.59 -10.89
C GLN A 193 10.29 -25.10 -11.05
N THR A 194 9.06 -25.57 -11.24
CA THR A 194 8.76 -26.97 -11.55
C THR A 194 7.90 -27.01 -12.81
N THR A 195 8.35 -27.74 -13.82
CA THR A 195 7.63 -27.95 -15.06
C THR A 195 7.34 -29.43 -15.26
N ALA A 196 6.09 -29.76 -15.58
CA ALA A 196 5.66 -31.11 -15.93
C ALA A 196 5.02 -31.06 -17.31
N GLY A 197 5.43 -31.95 -18.22
CA GLY A 197 4.95 -31.93 -19.59
C GLY A 197 4.77 -33.31 -20.21
N HIS A 198 3.98 -33.34 -21.27
CA HIS A 198 3.70 -34.53 -22.08
C HIS A 198 3.78 -34.20 -23.56
N MET A 199 4.41 -35.08 -24.33
CA MET A 199 4.50 -34.99 -25.77
C MET A 199 3.99 -36.28 -26.40
N ASN A 200 3.02 -36.12 -27.29
CA ASN A 200 2.47 -37.22 -28.09
C ASN A 200 3.34 -37.49 -29.32
N GLY A 201 3.17 -38.67 -29.93
CA GLY A 201 3.87 -39.07 -31.16
C GLY A 201 3.62 -38.18 -32.38
N LEU A 202 2.66 -37.25 -32.31
CA LEU A 202 2.38 -36.23 -33.32
C LEU A 202 3.19 -34.92 -33.11
N GLY A 203 4.04 -34.86 -32.08
CA GLY A 203 4.87 -33.68 -31.76
C GLY A 203 4.15 -32.58 -30.97
N LEU A 204 2.88 -32.77 -30.60
CA LEU A 204 2.16 -31.87 -29.68
C LEU A 204 2.74 -32.00 -28.27
N SER A 205 3.41 -30.95 -27.79
CA SER A 205 3.87 -30.81 -26.41
C SER A 205 2.94 -29.92 -25.59
N GLU A 206 2.65 -30.34 -24.37
CA GLU A 206 1.91 -29.54 -23.39
C GLU A 206 2.64 -29.55 -22.06
N ASP A 207 2.95 -28.36 -21.55
CA ASP A 207 3.74 -28.18 -20.33
C ASP A 207 3.00 -27.30 -19.34
N LEU A 208 2.95 -27.75 -18.09
CA LEU A 208 2.48 -26.98 -16.95
C LEU A 208 3.69 -26.55 -16.12
N THR A 209 3.86 -25.24 -15.95
CA THR A 209 4.94 -24.63 -15.18
C THR A 209 4.38 -23.97 -13.93
N VAL A 210 4.94 -24.31 -12.78
CA VAL A 210 4.70 -23.65 -11.49
C VAL A 210 6.01 -23.03 -11.04
N ALA A 211 6.03 -21.73 -10.79
CA ALA A 211 7.23 -21.04 -10.35
C ALA A 211 6.96 -20.09 -9.17
N VAL A 212 7.84 -20.15 -8.18
CA VAL A 212 7.83 -19.35 -6.96
C VAL A 212 9.16 -18.62 -6.87
N CYS A 213 9.13 -17.30 -6.87
CA CYS A 213 10.31 -16.44 -6.84
C CYS A 213 10.25 -15.45 -5.68
N VAL A 214 11.39 -15.24 -5.03
CA VAL A 214 11.57 -14.19 -4.02
C VAL A 214 12.48 -13.10 -4.61
N GLY A 215 11.92 -11.91 -4.82
CA GLY A 215 12.64 -10.74 -5.31
C GLY A 215 13.60 -10.13 -4.28
N VAL A 216 14.43 -9.19 -4.74
CA VAL A 216 15.43 -8.50 -3.90
C VAL A 216 14.77 -7.66 -2.81
N ASN A 217 13.60 -7.06 -3.10
CA ASN A 217 12.83 -6.21 -2.18
C ASN A 217 11.84 -7.00 -1.30
N HIS A 218 12.16 -8.25 -0.93
CA HIS A 218 11.25 -9.16 -0.22
C HIS A 218 9.89 -9.37 -0.91
N SER A 219 9.81 -9.16 -2.23
CA SER A 219 8.61 -9.49 -2.99
C SER A 219 8.54 -11.00 -3.21
N LEU A 220 7.35 -11.57 -3.12
CA LEU A 220 7.09 -12.97 -3.38
C LEU A 220 6.15 -13.08 -4.58
N THR A 221 6.55 -13.84 -5.58
CA THR A 221 5.75 -14.06 -6.79
C THR A 221 5.55 -15.55 -6.99
N LEU A 222 4.29 -15.97 -7.13
CA LEU A 222 3.88 -17.31 -7.51
C LEU A 222 3.14 -17.19 -8.83
N HIS A 223 3.50 -17.98 -9.83
CA HIS A 223 2.78 -18.02 -11.09
C HIS A 223 2.67 -19.43 -11.63
N VAL A 224 1.52 -19.72 -12.23
CA VAL A 224 1.17 -20.99 -12.84
C VAL A 224 0.86 -20.71 -14.30
N GLN A 225 1.59 -21.36 -15.20
CA GLN A 225 1.50 -21.15 -16.64
C GLN A 225 1.34 -22.47 -17.37
N LYS A 226 0.53 -22.45 -18.42
CA LYS A 226 0.37 -23.52 -19.38
C LYS A 226 1.02 -23.11 -20.69
N ARG A 227 1.82 -23.99 -21.27
CA ARG A 227 2.39 -23.82 -22.60
C ARG A 227 1.91 -24.95 -23.49
N SER A 228 1.35 -24.60 -24.65
CA SER A 228 0.99 -25.55 -25.70
C SER A 228 2.02 -25.50 -26.83
N GLY A 229 2.10 -26.57 -27.64
CA GLY A 229 3.07 -26.74 -28.73
C GLY A 229 3.07 -25.62 -29.79
N SER A 230 2.05 -24.76 -29.81
CA SER A 230 1.98 -23.51 -30.61
C SER A 230 2.90 -22.38 -30.11
N GLY A 231 3.60 -22.58 -28.99
CA GLY A 231 4.44 -21.54 -28.36
C GLY A 231 3.66 -20.51 -27.53
N THR A 232 2.33 -20.58 -27.53
CA THR A 232 1.48 -19.70 -26.72
C THR A 232 1.51 -20.13 -25.25
N SER A 233 1.84 -19.17 -24.38
CA SER A 233 1.88 -19.32 -22.93
C SER A 233 0.66 -18.64 -22.32
N GLU A 234 -0.19 -19.42 -21.67
CA GLU A 234 -1.38 -18.94 -20.96
C GLU A 234 -1.10 -18.93 -19.45
N THR A 235 -1.40 -17.82 -18.77
CA THR A 235 -1.24 -17.72 -17.31
C THR A 235 -2.53 -18.19 -16.65
N LEU A 236 -2.48 -19.33 -15.95
CA LEU A 236 -3.63 -19.90 -15.24
C LEU A 236 -3.85 -19.21 -13.88
N GLY A 237 -2.78 -18.74 -13.25
CA GLY A 237 -2.86 -18.01 -11.99
C GLY A 237 -1.58 -17.30 -11.62
N ARG A 238 -1.69 -16.19 -10.88
CA ARG A 238 -0.57 -15.40 -10.40
C ARG A 238 -0.89 -14.79 -9.04
N VAL A 239 0.03 -14.90 -8.10
CA VAL A 239 0.01 -14.20 -6.82
C VAL A 239 1.30 -13.41 -6.71
N PHE A 240 1.18 -12.13 -6.38
CA PHE A 240 2.26 -11.20 -6.15
C PHE A 240 2.04 -10.55 -4.80
N LEU A 241 3.05 -10.60 -3.94
CA LEU A 241 3.12 -9.87 -2.68
C LEU A 241 4.40 -9.04 -2.70
N GLY A 242 4.32 -7.74 -2.44
CA GLY A 242 5.53 -6.92 -2.38
C GLY A 242 5.24 -5.49 -1.97
N THR A 243 6.31 -4.70 -1.83
CA THR A 243 6.21 -3.29 -1.49
C THR A 243 6.61 -2.42 -2.69
N ALA A 244 5.77 -1.45 -3.05
CA ALA A 244 6.07 -0.44 -4.06
C ALA A 244 5.66 0.94 -3.54
N ASN A 245 6.55 1.94 -3.61
CA ASN A 245 6.26 3.32 -3.20
C ASN A 245 5.61 3.43 -1.80
N GLN A 246 6.16 2.73 -0.80
CA GLN A 246 5.62 2.69 0.58
C GLN A 246 4.21 2.08 0.69
N THR A 247 3.74 1.37 -0.33
CA THR A 247 2.49 0.60 -0.27
C THR A 247 2.80 -0.89 -0.30
N LEU A 248 2.19 -1.64 0.61
CA LEU A 248 2.18 -3.09 0.57
C LEU A 248 1.08 -3.51 -0.41
N MET A 249 1.47 -4.18 -1.50
CA MET A 249 0.59 -4.60 -2.56
C MET A 249 0.51 -6.13 -2.63
N LEU A 250 -0.70 -6.66 -2.52
CA LEU A 250 -1.04 -8.04 -2.83
C LEU A 250 -1.90 -8.05 -4.11
N ARG A 251 -1.43 -8.70 -5.16
CA ARG A 251 -2.19 -8.93 -6.40
C ARG A 251 -2.34 -10.42 -6.60
N ALA A 252 -3.59 -10.90 -6.68
CA ALA A 252 -3.90 -12.28 -7.01
C ALA A 252 -4.80 -12.32 -8.25
N SER A 253 -4.56 -13.24 -9.17
CA SER A 253 -5.40 -13.46 -10.35
C SER A 253 -5.48 -14.96 -10.66
N GLY A 254 -6.66 -15.44 -11.03
CA GLY A 254 -6.86 -16.82 -11.49
C GLY A 254 -8.33 -17.18 -11.58
N CYS A 255 -8.77 -17.69 -12.73
CA CYS A 255 -10.15 -18.08 -12.94
C CYS A 255 -10.38 -19.56 -12.63
N LEU A 256 -11.57 -19.89 -12.13
CA LEU A 256 -11.98 -21.26 -11.83
C LEU A 256 -11.99 -22.13 -13.09
N GLU A 257 -12.43 -21.59 -14.22
CA GLU A 257 -12.45 -22.28 -15.51
C GLU A 257 -11.06 -22.78 -15.91
N SER A 258 -10.05 -21.90 -15.82
CA SER A 258 -8.64 -22.24 -16.10
C SER A 258 -8.10 -23.34 -15.20
N LEU A 259 -8.48 -23.34 -13.91
CA LEU A 259 -8.11 -24.41 -12.97
C LEU A 259 -8.80 -25.73 -13.34
N THR A 260 -10.11 -25.71 -13.60
CA THR A 260 -10.86 -26.92 -13.98
C THR A 260 -10.37 -27.52 -15.29
N ALA A 261 -10.02 -26.68 -16.28
CA ALA A 261 -9.43 -27.13 -17.53
C ALA A 261 -8.07 -27.81 -17.32
N ALA A 262 -7.24 -27.28 -16.42
CA ALA A 262 -5.97 -27.89 -16.04
C ALA A 262 -6.16 -29.21 -15.29
N GLU A 263 -7.12 -29.30 -14.37
CA GLU A 263 -7.47 -30.53 -13.65
C GLU A 263 -7.97 -31.62 -14.60
N GLN A 264 -8.91 -31.30 -15.49
CA GLN A 264 -9.42 -32.24 -16.51
C GLN A 264 -8.31 -32.74 -17.44
N ARG A 265 -7.37 -31.85 -17.82
CA ARG A 265 -6.25 -32.24 -18.66
C ARG A 265 -5.26 -33.15 -17.94
N ALA A 266 -4.96 -32.85 -16.67
CA ALA A 266 -4.12 -33.70 -15.83
C ALA A 266 -4.76 -35.08 -15.61
N ASP A 267 -6.08 -35.14 -15.41
CA ASP A 267 -6.81 -36.41 -15.27
C ASP A 267 -6.73 -37.24 -16.56
N TYR A 268 -6.98 -36.60 -17.71
CA TYR A 268 -6.89 -37.24 -19.01
C TYR A 268 -5.48 -37.81 -19.26
N LEU A 269 -4.43 -37.01 -19.05
CA LEU A 269 -3.05 -37.45 -19.22
C LEU A 269 -2.67 -38.57 -18.24
N SER A 270 -3.02 -38.43 -16.97
CA SER A 270 -2.77 -39.47 -15.96
C SER A 270 -3.46 -40.79 -16.32
N SER A 271 -4.72 -40.72 -16.76
CA SER A 271 -5.50 -41.90 -17.19
C SER A 271 -4.88 -42.57 -18.42
N GLN A 272 -4.47 -41.80 -19.43
CA GLN A 272 -3.78 -42.33 -20.62
C GLN A 272 -2.47 -43.03 -20.25
N ILE A 273 -1.65 -42.41 -19.40
CA ILE A 273 -0.40 -42.98 -18.91
C ILE A 273 -0.66 -44.27 -18.12
N GLN A 274 -1.65 -44.25 -17.22
CA GLN A 274 -2.02 -45.39 -16.40
C GLN A 274 -2.51 -46.58 -17.23
N ILE A 275 -3.38 -46.35 -18.22
CA ILE A 275 -3.88 -47.39 -19.13
C ILE A 275 -2.70 -48.03 -19.87
N LYS A 276 -1.83 -47.21 -20.49
CA LYS A 276 -0.69 -47.69 -21.26
C LYS A 276 0.34 -48.44 -20.41
N LEU A 277 0.66 -47.94 -19.22
CA LEU A 277 1.57 -48.62 -18.29
C LEU A 277 0.98 -49.94 -17.80
N THR A 278 -0.32 -49.96 -17.46
CA THR A 278 -0.99 -51.17 -16.99
C THR A 278 -1.03 -52.25 -18.06
N GLU A 279 -1.36 -51.88 -19.30
CA GLU A 279 -1.35 -52.82 -20.44
C GLU A 279 0.04 -53.44 -20.64
N ARG A 280 1.10 -52.62 -20.54
CA ARG A 280 2.49 -53.05 -20.69
C ARG A 280 2.99 -53.90 -19.53
N ILE A 281 2.64 -53.56 -18.28
CA ILE A 281 2.99 -54.36 -17.10
C ILE A 281 2.32 -55.73 -17.17
N ARG A 282 1.06 -55.81 -17.60
CA ARG A 282 0.38 -57.09 -17.83
C ARG A 282 1.05 -57.92 -18.91
N ALA A 283 1.50 -57.30 -20.00
CA ALA A 283 2.25 -58.00 -21.03
C ALA A 283 3.57 -58.58 -20.49
N LEU A 284 4.32 -57.80 -19.69
CA LEU A 284 5.54 -58.25 -19.02
C LEU A 284 5.27 -59.41 -18.06
N GLN A 285 4.22 -59.32 -17.23
CA GLN A 285 3.83 -60.39 -16.31
C GLN A 285 3.52 -61.70 -17.05
N ARG A 286 2.79 -61.65 -18.18
CA ARG A 286 2.51 -62.85 -18.99
C ARG A 286 3.80 -63.53 -19.44
N LEU A 287 4.76 -62.74 -19.94
CA LEU A 287 6.05 -63.25 -20.41
C LEU A 287 6.90 -63.83 -19.27
N LEU A 288 6.91 -63.20 -18.09
CA LEU A 288 7.60 -63.72 -16.91
C LEU A 288 6.98 -65.03 -16.41
N VAL A 289 5.65 -65.15 -16.46
CA VAL A 289 4.93 -66.39 -16.13
C VAL A 289 5.26 -67.50 -17.13
N ASP A 290 5.29 -67.20 -18.44
CA ASP A 290 5.65 -68.16 -19.48
C ASP A 290 7.10 -68.63 -19.35
N PHE A 291 8.05 -67.72 -19.09
CA PHE A 291 9.45 -68.06 -18.80
C PHE A 291 9.58 -68.96 -17.56
N ARG A 292 8.84 -68.66 -16.48
CA ARG A 292 8.84 -69.46 -15.26
C ARG A 292 8.24 -70.86 -15.49
N ARG A 293 7.24 -70.99 -16.36
CA ARG A 293 6.67 -72.29 -16.78
C ARG A 293 7.68 -73.13 -17.56
N GLN A 294 8.44 -72.51 -18.46
CA GLN A 294 9.45 -73.20 -19.28
C GLN A 294 10.70 -73.60 -18.48
N SER A 295 11.00 -72.90 -17.38
CA SER A 295 12.17 -73.13 -16.52
C SER A 295 11.87 -73.89 -15.22
N ARG A 296 10.77 -74.67 -15.21
CA ARG A 296 10.25 -75.35 -14.02
C ARG A 296 11.28 -76.22 -13.28
N ASP A 297 12.23 -76.81 -14.00
CA ASP A 297 13.17 -77.78 -13.42
C ASP A 297 14.51 -77.15 -13.00
N SER A 298 14.67 -75.83 -13.09
CA SER A 298 15.89 -75.10 -12.70
C SER A 298 15.61 -74.05 -11.62
N GLN A 299 16.07 -74.31 -10.40
CA GLN A 299 15.90 -73.41 -9.25
C GLN A 299 16.48 -72.01 -9.51
N LEU A 300 17.67 -71.94 -10.14
CA LEU A 300 18.33 -70.67 -10.48
C LEU A 300 17.49 -69.80 -11.43
N LEU A 301 16.87 -70.40 -12.45
CA LEU A 301 16.05 -69.65 -13.41
C LEU A 301 14.70 -69.22 -12.82
N GLN A 302 14.16 -70.03 -11.89
CA GLN A 302 12.98 -69.63 -11.14
C GLN A 302 13.27 -68.44 -10.21
N GLU A 303 14.41 -68.42 -9.53
CA GLU A 303 14.81 -67.30 -8.65
C GLU A 303 15.01 -66.01 -9.45
N LEU A 304 15.61 -66.09 -10.65
CA LEU A 304 15.80 -64.94 -11.55
C LEU A 304 14.49 -64.31 -12.04
N SER A 305 13.41 -65.08 -12.17
CA SER A 305 12.10 -64.58 -12.61
C SER A 305 11.18 -64.16 -11.45
N ALA A 306 11.46 -64.59 -10.22
CA ALA A 306 10.62 -64.34 -9.05
C ALA A 306 10.58 -62.84 -8.66
N LEU A 307 11.75 -62.19 -8.59
CA LEU A 307 11.84 -60.78 -8.20
C LEU A 307 11.18 -59.84 -9.23
N PRO A 308 11.47 -59.93 -10.55
CA PRO A 308 10.77 -59.11 -11.55
C PRO A 308 9.26 -59.34 -11.58
N LEU A 309 8.79 -60.58 -11.36
CA LEU A 309 7.36 -60.89 -11.32
C LEU A 309 6.70 -60.27 -10.09
N HIS A 310 7.33 -60.35 -8.92
CA HIS A 310 6.82 -59.71 -7.70
C HIS A 310 6.75 -58.19 -7.84
N VAL A 311 7.80 -57.56 -8.38
CA VAL A 311 7.87 -56.11 -8.60
C VAL A 311 6.80 -55.67 -9.61
N SER A 312 6.62 -56.39 -10.71
CA SER A 312 5.59 -56.07 -11.70
C SER A 312 4.16 -56.25 -11.17
N GLN A 313 3.92 -57.23 -10.29
CA GLN A 313 2.63 -57.39 -9.59
C GLN A 313 2.36 -56.25 -8.61
N GLN A 314 3.37 -55.82 -7.84
CA GLN A 314 3.24 -54.66 -6.95
C GLN A 314 3.01 -53.37 -7.75
N ALA A 315 3.71 -53.18 -8.88
CA ALA A 315 3.54 -52.03 -9.75
C ALA A 315 2.12 -51.94 -10.34
N GLU A 316 1.55 -53.07 -10.80
CA GLU A 316 0.15 -53.11 -11.25
C GLU A 316 -0.82 -52.79 -10.10
N ALA A 317 -0.60 -53.34 -8.90
CA ALA A 317 -1.43 -53.06 -7.73
C ALA A 317 -1.39 -51.59 -7.29
N LEU A 318 -0.27 -50.90 -7.50
CA LEU A 318 -0.12 -49.45 -7.27
C LEU A 318 -0.85 -48.64 -8.35
N LEU A 319 -0.69 -49.02 -9.62
CA LEU A 319 -1.37 -48.36 -10.74
C LEU A 319 -2.87 -48.59 -10.72
N GLY A 320 -3.38 -49.73 -10.25
CA GLY A 320 -4.81 -50.05 -10.20
C GLY A 320 -5.63 -49.24 -9.18
N LYS A 321 -4.97 -48.55 -8.24
CA LYS A 321 -5.63 -47.73 -7.20
C LYS A 321 -6.03 -46.36 -7.74
N LYS A 322 -7.04 -46.34 -8.62
CA LYS A 322 -7.61 -45.13 -9.25
C LYS A 322 -8.03 -44.06 -8.21
N GLU A 323 -8.44 -44.48 -7.02
CA GLU A 323 -8.88 -43.58 -5.94
C GLU A 323 -7.76 -42.90 -5.12
N LYS A 324 -6.48 -43.27 -5.32
CA LYS A 324 -5.34 -42.72 -4.56
C LYS A 324 -4.39 -41.84 -5.38
N GLY A 325 -4.79 -41.44 -6.59
CA GLY A 325 -4.00 -40.54 -7.42
C GLY A 325 -3.81 -39.16 -6.79
N VAL A 326 -2.68 -38.49 -7.09
CA VAL A 326 -2.36 -37.13 -6.59
C VAL A 326 -3.46 -36.13 -6.93
N LEU A 327 -4.07 -36.26 -8.11
CA LEU A 327 -5.19 -35.40 -8.53
C LEU A 327 -6.46 -35.63 -7.69
N ALA A 328 -6.77 -36.88 -7.33
CA ALA A 328 -7.92 -37.19 -6.48
C ALA A 328 -7.72 -36.66 -5.04
N LEU A 329 -6.48 -36.69 -4.53
CA LEU A 329 -6.11 -36.08 -3.24
C LEU A 329 -6.23 -34.55 -3.30
N TRP A 330 -5.80 -33.92 -4.39
CA TRP A 330 -6.00 -32.48 -4.63
C TRP A 330 -7.49 -32.10 -4.70
N GLN A 331 -8.29 -32.87 -5.44
CA GLN A 331 -9.73 -32.65 -5.59
C GLN A 331 -10.49 -32.70 -4.26
N ARG A 332 -10.08 -33.57 -3.35
CA ARG A 332 -10.62 -33.71 -1.99
C ARG A 332 -9.96 -32.80 -0.96
N SER A 333 -8.94 -32.03 -1.36
CA SER A 333 -8.17 -31.23 -0.41
C SER A 333 -8.97 -30.03 0.11
N PRO A 334 -8.81 -29.68 1.40
CA PRO A 334 -9.41 -28.48 1.95
C PRO A 334 -8.88 -27.21 1.27
N LEU A 335 -7.65 -27.27 0.74
CA LEU A 335 -7.03 -26.18 -0.03
C LEU A 335 -7.79 -25.91 -1.32
N ARG A 336 -8.15 -26.94 -2.09
CA ARG A 336 -8.97 -26.76 -3.29
C ARG A 336 -10.32 -26.18 -2.93
N HIS A 337 -11.01 -26.74 -1.94
CA HIS A 337 -12.32 -26.22 -1.50
C HIS A 337 -12.24 -24.75 -1.08
N PHE A 338 -11.21 -24.37 -0.32
CA PHE A 338 -10.94 -22.98 0.03
C PHE A 338 -10.76 -22.10 -1.21
N LEU A 339 -9.93 -22.51 -2.18
CA LEU A 339 -9.66 -21.73 -3.39
C LEU A 339 -10.88 -21.62 -4.32
N THR A 340 -11.68 -22.68 -4.45
CA THR A 340 -12.79 -22.74 -5.41
C THR A 340 -14.10 -22.18 -4.86
N ASP A 341 -14.28 -22.19 -3.54
CA ASP A 341 -15.59 -21.93 -2.93
C ASP A 341 -15.53 -20.90 -1.80
N SER A 342 -14.75 -21.13 -0.75
CA SER A 342 -14.70 -20.23 0.41
C SER A 342 -14.09 -18.87 0.09
N LEU A 343 -12.97 -18.84 -0.63
CA LEU A 343 -12.21 -17.64 -0.95
C LEU A 343 -12.98 -16.70 -1.90
N PRO A 344 -13.57 -17.16 -3.03
CA PRO A 344 -14.39 -16.30 -3.88
C PRO A 344 -15.58 -15.69 -3.14
N ARG A 345 -16.26 -16.46 -2.29
CA ARG A 345 -17.36 -15.96 -1.44
C ARG A 345 -16.89 -14.91 -0.43
N PHE A 346 -15.74 -15.12 0.20
CA PHE A 346 -15.17 -14.14 1.11
C PHE A 346 -14.76 -12.85 0.39
N LEU A 347 -14.15 -12.95 -0.79
CA LEU A 347 -13.75 -11.81 -1.61
C LEU A 347 -14.96 -11.01 -2.12
N SER A 348 -16.06 -11.67 -2.47
CA SER A 348 -17.29 -10.98 -2.87
C SER A 348 -17.95 -10.27 -1.68
N LEU A 349 -17.97 -10.90 -0.51
CA LEU A 349 -18.44 -10.28 0.74
C LEU A 349 -17.59 -9.04 1.10
N LEU A 350 -16.27 -9.14 1.00
CA LEU A 350 -15.38 -8.00 1.21
C LEU A 350 -15.60 -6.89 0.20
N GLN A 351 -15.83 -7.22 -1.07
CA GLN A 351 -16.17 -6.21 -2.09
C GLN A 351 -17.48 -5.50 -1.73
N HIS A 352 -18.50 -6.26 -1.35
CA HIS A 352 -19.80 -5.71 -0.98
C HIS A 352 -19.69 -4.82 0.26
N ALA A 353 -18.98 -5.28 1.30
CA ALA A 353 -18.74 -4.50 2.52
C ALA A 353 -17.93 -3.22 2.23
N SER A 354 -16.91 -3.28 1.37
CA SER A 354 -16.15 -2.09 0.94
C SER A 354 -17.02 -1.09 0.18
N LEU A 355 -17.86 -1.57 -0.74
CA LEU A 355 -18.75 -0.71 -1.53
C LEU A 355 -19.81 -0.06 -0.64
N LEU A 356 -20.39 -0.84 0.28
CA LEU A 356 -21.34 -0.36 1.27
C LEU A 356 -20.69 0.69 2.17
N GLY A 357 -19.50 0.42 2.72
CA GLY A 357 -18.75 1.39 3.53
C GLY A 357 -18.45 2.70 2.77
N GLN A 358 -18.14 2.62 1.47
CA GLN A 358 -17.96 3.81 0.64
C GLN A 358 -19.25 4.59 0.39
N GLN A 359 -20.40 3.91 0.32
CA GLN A 359 -21.72 4.54 0.19
C GLN A 359 -22.14 5.21 1.51
N GLU A 360 -21.98 4.53 2.64
CA GLU A 360 -22.30 5.08 3.97
C GLU A 360 -21.43 6.29 4.30
N LEU A 361 -20.14 6.27 3.96
CA LEU A 361 -19.25 7.43 4.14
C LEU A 361 -19.62 8.65 3.27
N ARG A 362 -20.55 8.55 2.31
CA ARG A 362 -21.11 9.72 1.61
C ARG A 362 -22.14 10.48 2.44
N ARG A 363 -22.79 9.82 3.40
CA ARG A 363 -23.84 10.39 4.24
C ARG A 363 -23.66 9.98 5.71
N PRO A 364 -22.55 10.41 6.34
CA PRO A 364 -22.14 9.90 7.65
C PRO A 364 -23.13 10.20 8.78
N LEU A 365 -23.79 11.36 8.78
CA LEU A 365 -24.83 11.67 9.77
C LEU A 365 -26.10 10.88 9.51
N ALA A 366 -26.48 10.63 8.25
CA ALA A 366 -27.63 9.78 7.96
C ALA A 366 -27.39 8.34 8.44
N THR A 367 -26.18 7.80 8.25
CA THR A 367 -25.79 6.48 8.78
C THR A 367 -25.84 6.46 10.31
N LEU A 368 -25.27 7.47 10.98
CA LEU A 368 -25.29 7.58 12.45
C LEU A 368 -26.71 7.77 12.99
N ALA A 369 -27.56 8.54 12.30
CA ALA A 369 -28.97 8.71 12.64
C ALA A 369 -29.74 7.39 12.50
N GLY A 370 -29.43 6.59 11.47
CA GLY A 370 -29.96 5.23 11.31
C GLY A 370 -29.54 4.31 12.46
N VAL A 371 -28.25 4.27 12.80
CA VAL A 371 -27.75 3.47 13.94
C VAL A 371 -28.37 3.94 15.27
N TYR A 372 -28.53 5.25 15.46
CA TYR A 372 -29.21 5.80 16.64
C TYR A 372 -30.67 5.35 16.69
N GLN A 373 -31.37 5.35 15.55
CA GLN A 373 -32.74 4.86 15.44
C GLN A 373 -32.82 3.36 15.76
N ASP A 374 -31.88 2.54 15.29
CA ASP A 374 -31.86 1.10 15.55
C ASP A 374 -31.61 0.79 17.04
N VAL A 375 -30.78 1.58 17.71
CA VAL A 375 -30.41 1.38 19.12
C VAL A 375 -31.46 1.97 20.08
N LYS A 376 -32.03 3.14 19.76
CA LYS A 376 -32.95 3.87 20.66
C LYS A 376 -34.43 3.75 20.27
N GLY A 377 -34.74 3.21 19.08
CA GLY A 377 -36.09 3.08 18.56
C GLY A 377 -36.75 4.40 18.13
N GLN A 378 -36.03 5.54 18.19
CA GLN A 378 -36.57 6.87 17.93
C GLN A 378 -35.77 7.60 16.85
N ARG A 379 -36.48 8.28 15.93
CA ARG A 379 -35.87 9.13 14.89
C ARG A 379 -35.46 10.48 15.45
N LEU A 380 -34.24 10.90 15.16
CA LEU A 380 -33.69 12.18 15.60
C LEU A 380 -34.54 13.38 15.11
N GLU A 381 -35.06 13.30 13.89
CA GLU A 381 -35.95 14.30 13.28
C GLU A 381 -37.26 14.47 14.06
N ALA A 382 -37.80 13.39 14.65
CA ALA A 382 -38.99 13.45 15.47
C ALA A 382 -38.70 14.18 16.79
N MET A 383 -37.56 13.90 17.44
CA MET A 383 -37.15 14.60 18.65
C MET A 383 -36.90 16.10 18.41
N TRP A 384 -36.29 16.46 17.27
CA TRP A 384 -36.10 17.87 16.93
C TRP A 384 -37.44 18.59 16.75
N ARG A 385 -38.38 18.00 16.01
CA ARG A 385 -39.72 18.57 15.84
C ARG A 385 -40.45 18.71 17.17
N GLU A 386 -40.36 17.72 18.04
CA GLU A 386 -40.98 17.75 19.36
C GLU A 386 -40.37 18.85 20.25
N ALA A 387 -39.04 19.04 20.20
CA ALA A 387 -38.36 20.13 20.89
C ALA A 387 -38.74 21.52 20.33
N VAL A 388 -38.85 21.66 19.01
CA VAL A 388 -39.30 22.91 18.36
C VAL A 388 -40.74 23.23 18.75
N LEU A 389 -41.62 22.24 18.78
CA LEU A 389 -43.02 22.40 19.23
C LEU A 389 -43.09 22.82 20.70
N GLN A 390 -42.32 22.19 21.59
CA GLN A 390 -42.26 22.59 23.01
C GLN A 390 -41.70 24.01 23.21
N TRP A 391 -40.76 24.42 22.36
CA TRP A 391 -40.23 25.78 22.39
C TRP A 391 -41.26 26.80 21.88
N ASN A 392 -42.05 26.41 20.87
CA ASN A 392 -43.16 27.20 20.34
C ASN A 392 -44.23 27.45 21.41
N ASP A 393 -44.62 26.41 22.15
CA ASP A 393 -45.60 26.50 23.23
C ASP A 393 -45.11 27.45 24.35
N LYS A 394 -43.83 27.36 24.73
CA LYS A 394 -43.23 28.27 25.73
C LYS A 394 -43.14 29.72 25.25
N LEU A 395 -42.91 29.96 23.96
CA LEU A 395 -42.89 31.32 23.41
C LEU A 395 -44.27 31.98 23.44
N VAL A 396 -45.32 31.19 23.19
CA VAL A 396 -46.72 31.65 23.28
C VAL A 396 -47.10 31.98 24.73
N GLU A 397 -46.58 31.25 25.72
CA GLU A 397 -46.83 31.52 27.16
C GLU A 397 -46.14 32.79 27.70
N VAL A 398 -45.00 33.22 27.13
CA VAL A 398 -44.16 34.28 27.71
C VAL A 398 -44.61 35.71 27.33
N HIS A 399 -45.59 35.88 26.43
CA HIS A 399 -45.95 37.22 25.90
C HIS A 399 -47.41 37.66 26.20
N PRO A 400 -47.82 37.87 27.47
CA PRO A 400 -49.19 38.27 27.80
C PRO A 400 -49.58 39.66 27.29
N ALA A 401 -48.63 40.55 26.97
CA ALA A 401 -48.91 41.93 26.55
C ALA A 401 -49.43 42.09 25.09
N LEU A 402 -49.31 41.06 24.24
CA LEU A 402 -49.79 41.09 22.84
C LEU A 402 -51.19 40.44 22.68
N LEU A 403 -51.67 39.75 23.72
CA LEU A 403 -52.84 38.86 23.68
C LEU A 403 -54.18 39.55 24.00
N GLU A 404 -54.19 40.80 24.45
CA GLU A 404 -55.43 41.53 24.75
C GLU A 404 -56.13 42.10 23.50
N ASN A 405 -55.42 42.20 22.36
CA ASN A 405 -55.96 42.80 21.14
C ASN A 405 -56.21 41.72 20.05
N PRO A 406 -57.45 41.48 19.61
CA PRO A 406 -57.80 40.33 18.77
C PRO A 406 -57.14 40.35 17.37
N GLN A 407 -56.81 41.52 16.84
CA GLN A 407 -56.09 41.65 15.55
C GLN A 407 -54.59 41.36 15.68
N LEU A 408 -53.97 41.72 16.81
CA LEU A 408 -52.55 41.46 17.07
C LEU A 408 -52.32 39.98 17.43
N ARG A 409 -53.30 39.32 18.06
CA ARG A 409 -53.25 37.89 18.34
C ARG A 409 -53.11 37.05 17.07
N LEU A 410 -53.93 37.32 16.04
CA LEU A 410 -53.88 36.60 14.77
C LEU A 410 -52.53 36.78 14.05
N LEU A 411 -51.97 38.00 14.10
CA LEU A 411 -50.65 38.31 13.55
C LEU A 411 -49.51 37.70 14.37
N SER A 412 -49.67 37.58 15.69
CA SER A 412 -48.68 36.95 16.57
C SER A 412 -48.64 35.43 16.39
N GLU A 413 -49.79 34.76 16.29
CA GLU A 413 -49.87 33.31 16.03
C GLU A 413 -49.35 32.99 14.61
N ALA A 414 -49.65 33.83 13.62
CA ALA A 414 -49.08 33.75 12.28
C ALA A 414 -47.55 34.03 12.27
N GLY A 415 -47.09 34.97 13.08
CA GLY A 415 -45.67 35.30 13.25
C GLY A 415 -44.87 34.18 13.93
N VAL A 416 -45.45 33.55 14.94
CA VAL A 416 -44.86 32.43 15.68
C VAL A 416 -44.80 31.16 14.82
N THR A 417 -45.87 30.87 14.06
CA THR A 417 -45.89 29.74 13.11
C THR A 417 -44.90 29.94 11.95
N THR A 418 -44.80 31.15 11.40
CA THR A 418 -43.78 31.49 10.39
C THR A 418 -42.36 31.41 10.94
N LEU A 419 -42.12 31.82 12.18
CA LEU A 419 -40.83 31.64 12.87
C LEU A 419 -40.48 30.17 13.09
N SER A 420 -41.45 29.33 13.49
CA SER A 420 -41.27 27.89 13.66
C SER A 420 -40.92 27.21 12.33
N ILE A 421 -41.59 27.58 11.23
CA ILE A 421 -41.28 27.06 9.90
C ILE A 421 -39.87 27.50 9.48
N ALA A 422 -39.51 28.76 9.71
CA ALA A 422 -38.17 29.27 9.43
C ALA A 422 -37.08 28.56 10.25
N LEU A 423 -37.36 28.22 11.52
CA LEU A 423 -36.46 27.45 12.39
C LEU A 423 -36.29 26.00 11.90
N ASP A 424 -37.38 25.35 11.47
CA ASP A 424 -37.30 23.99 10.92
C ASP A 424 -36.50 23.96 9.61
N VAL A 425 -36.72 24.96 8.72
CA VAL A 425 -35.94 25.14 7.48
C VAL A 425 -34.47 25.44 7.79
N ALA A 426 -34.19 26.31 8.76
CA ALA A 426 -32.82 26.61 9.19
C ALA A 426 -32.13 25.37 9.79
N GLY A 427 -32.85 24.57 10.58
CA GLY A 427 -32.37 23.30 11.13
C GLY A 427 -32.04 22.28 10.04
N GLN A 428 -32.92 22.13 9.04
CA GLN A 428 -32.68 21.25 7.89
C GLN A 428 -31.48 21.72 7.06
N HIS A 429 -31.34 23.02 6.84
CA HIS A 429 -30.21 23.58 6.10
C HIS A 429 -28.89 23.40 6.86
N ALA A 430 -28.91 23.58 8.18
CA ALA A 430 -27.76 23.30 9.05
C ALA A 430 -27.38 21.82 9.00
N TYR A 431 -28.34 20.89 9.07
CA TYR A 431 -28.09 19.45 8.95
C TYR A 431 -27.38 19.11 7.62
N HIS A 432 -27.91 19.59 6.49
CA HIS A 432 -27.31 19.35 5.17
C HIS A 432 -25.91 19.95 5.05
N TRP A 433 -25.68 21.11 5.66
CA TRP A 433 -24.36 21.74 5.69
C TRP A 433 -23.34 20.93 6.52
N ILE A 434 -23.72 20.45 7.71
CA ILE A 434 -22.84 19.60 8.54
C ILE A 434 -22.54 18.29 7.80
N GLU A 435 -23.56 17.67 7.20
CA GLU A 435 -23.42 16.44 6.40
C GLU A 435 -22.43 16.63 5.24
N GLY A 436 -22.55 17.74 4.50
CA GLY A 436 -21.63 18.10 3.42
C GLY A 436 -20.19 18.30 3.90
N ARG A 437 -19.98 18.95 5.04
CA ARG A 437 -18.64 19.16 5.64
C ARG A 437 -18.03 17.84 6.15
N LEU A 438 -18.82 17.00 6.82
CA LEU A 438 -18.39 15.68 7.28
C LEU A 438 -18.03 14.76 6.11
N ALA A 439 -18.85 14.73 5.07
CA ALA A 439 -18.55 13.98 3.84
C ALA A 439 -17.28 14.49 3.15
N MET A 440 -17.00 15.80 3.20
CA MET A 440 -15.76 16.39 2.68
C MET A 440 -14.54 16.01 3.53
N ALA A 441 -14.65 16.05 4.86
CA ALA A 441 -13.58 15.64 5.78
C ALA A 441 -13.26 14.13 5.66
N LEU A 442 -14.29 13.29 5.54
CA LEU A 442 -14.16 11.84 5.36
C LEU A 442 -13.88 11.44 3.90
N SER A 443 -13.87 12.40 2.96
CA SER A 443 -13.58 12.12 1.55
C SER A 443 -12.19 11.50 1.35
N GLY A 444 -11.22 11.85 2.21
CA GLY A 444 -9.89 11.24 2.26
C GLY A 444 -9.94 9.76 2.65
N VAL A 445 -10.74 9.41 3.66
CA VAL A 445 -10.96 8.03 4.12
C VAL A 445 -11.63 7.20 3.04
N ARG A 446 -12.67 7.76 2.40
CA ARG A 446 -13.39 7.12 1.28
C ARG A 446 -12.46 6.83 0.10
N LYS A 447 -11.64 7.81 -0.31
CA LYS A 447 -10.65 7.64 -1.39
C LYS A 447 -9.62 6.56 -1.03
N ARG A 448 -9.18 6.48 0.23
CA ARG A 448 -8.24 5.46 0.70
C ARG A 448 -8.88 4.06 0.72
N LEU A 449 -10.09 3.90 1.25
CA LEU A 449 -10.84 2.63 1.21
C LEU A 449 -11.01 2.11 -0.23
N ALA A 450 -11.32 3.00 -1.18
CA ALA A 450 -11.42 2.67 -2.60
C ALA A 450 -10.07 2.26 -3.24
N SER A 451 -8.95 2.71 -2.67
CA SER A 451 -7.61 2.30 -3.11
C SER A 451 -7.15 0.98 -2.49
N VAL A 452 -7.65 0.65 -1.29
CA VAL A 452 -7.19 -0.50 -0.50
C VAL A 452 -7.65 -1.82 -1.07
N TYR A 453 -8.87 -1.91 -1.58
CA TYR A 453 -9.42 -3.16 -2.11
C TYR A 453 -10.07 -2.94 -3.46
N LYS A 454 -9.60 -3.67 -4.47
CA LYS A 454 -10.19 -3.71 -5.81
C LYS A 454 -10.35 -5.15 -6.24
N PHE A 455 -11.58 -5.55 -6.52
CA PHE A 455 -11.89 -6.85 -7.08
C PHE A 455 -12.53 -6.67 -8.46
N PHE A 456 -11.94 -7.33 -9.45
CA PHE A 456 -12.39 -7.32 -10.85
C PHE A 456 -12.94 -8.71 -11.18
N PRO A 457 -14.27 -8.92 -11.05
CA PRO A 457 -14.87 -10.22 -11.25
C PRO A 457 -14.70 -10.75 -12.69
N SER A 458 -14.72 -9.86 -13.70
CA SER A 458 -14.51 -10.22 -15.10
C SER A 458 -13.09 -10.70 -15.41
N GLU A 459 -12.10 -10.25 -14.63
CA GLU A 459 -10.68 -10.61 -14.80
C GLU A 459 -10.21 -11.64 -13.76
N CYS A 460 -11.12 -12.11 -12.89
CA CYS A 460 -10.82 -12.95 -11.73
C CYS A 460 -9.62 -12.44 -10.91
N SER A 461 -9.51 -11.11 -10.73
CA SER A 461 -8.33 -10.47 -10.15
C SER A 461 -8.67 -9.63 -8.91
N VAL A 462 -7.83 -9.74 -7.89
CA VAL A 462 -7.92 -8.99 -6.62
C VAL A 462 -6.64 -8.21 -6.45
N ILE A 463 -6.77 -6.94 -6.08
CA ILE A 463 -5.67 -6.08 -5.68
C ILE A 463 -5.98 -5.52 -4.30
N VAL A 464 -5.08 -5.78 -3.36
CA VAL A 464 -5.08 -5.17 -2.03
C VAL A 464 -3.85 -4.26 -1.91
N SER A 465 -4.07 -2.97 -1.64
CA SER A 465 -2.99 -1.96 -1.54
C SER A 465 -3.07 -1.21 -0.22
N VAL A 466 -2.15 -1.48 0.71
CA VAL A 466 -2.14 -0.81 2.03
C VAL A 466 -0.97 0.17 2.10
N PRO A 467 -1.20 1.50 2.19
CA PRO A 467 -0.12 2.45 2.42
C PRO A 467 0.45 2.26 3.82
N LEU A 468 1.78 2.11 3.89
CA LEU A 468 2.52 1.96 5.12
C LEU A 468 2.85 3.35 5.68
N PRO A 469 2.46 3.66 6.93
CA PRO A 469 2.79 4.94 7.55
C PRO A 469 4.30 5.05 7.80
N GLN A 470 4.87 6.25 7.59
CA GLN A 470 6.27 6.51 7.94
C GLN A 470 6.39 6.74 9.46
N LEU A 471 6.83 5.72 10.20
CA LEU A 471 7.10 5.86 11.62
C LEU A 471 8.61 5.96 11.91
N PRO A 472 9.04 6.89 12.79
CA PRO A 472 10.33 6.80 13.44
C PRO A 472 10.40 5.51 14.27
N ARG A 473 11.51 4.76 14.15
CA ARG A 473 11.75 3.45 14.80
C ARG A 473 11.54 3.40 16.33
N SER A 474 11.40 4.54 17.00
CA SER A 474 11.21 4.64 18.45
C SER A 474 9.79 4.34 18.95
N LYS A 475 8.75 4.41 18.10
CA LYS A 475 7.35 4.13 18.51
C LYS A 475 6.82 2.75 18.10
N THR A 476 7.53 2.02 17.25
CA THR A 476 7.07 0.76 16.65
C THR A 476 7.11 -0.48 17.56
N ALA A 477 7.62 -0.37 18.79
CA ALA A 477 7.74 -1.52 19.68
C ALA A 477 6.42 -1.90 20.40
N ASN A 478 5.49 -0.95 20.61
CA ASN A 478 4.34 -1.16 21.50
C ASN A 478 2.95 -0.91 20.89
N ALA A 479 2.83 -0.37 19.67
CA ALA A 479 1.53 -0.10 19.04
C ALA A 479 1.30 -1.00 17.81
N GLY A 480 0.13 -1.63 17.73
CA GLY A 480 -0.22 -2.52 16.61
C GLY A 480 -0.48 -1.74 15.32
N LEU A 481 -0.21 -2.35 14.15
CA LEU A 481 -0.48 -1.75 12.82
C LEU A 481 -1.90 -1.21 12.68
N MET A 482 -2.90 -1.89 13.27
CA MET A 482 -4.30 -1.45 13.24
C MET A 482 -4.54 -0.18 14.06
N GLU A 483 -3.88 -0.04 15.20
CA GLU A 483 -4.01 1.13 16.09
C GLU A 483 -3.44 2.38 15.41
N ILE A 484 -2.27 2.23 14.78
CA ILE A 484 -1.61 3.28 13.99
C ILE A 484 -2.47 3.67 12.78
N LEU A 485 -3.07 2.70 12.08
CA LEU A 485 -3.96 2.96 10.95
C LEU A 485 -5.24 3.67 11.40
N LEU A 486 -5.83 3.30 12.54
CA LEU A 486 -7.01 3.96 13.10
C LEU A 486 -6.71 5.41 13.50
N GLU A 487 -5.59 5.66 14.15
CA GLU A 487 -5.17 6.98 14.59
C GLU A 487 -4.91 7.92 13.39
N GLU A 488 -4.15 7.47 12.40
CA GLU A 488 -3.81 8.27 11.23
C GLU A 488 -4.94 8.38 10.21
N TRP A 489 -5.76 7.34 10.02
CA TRP A 489 -6.79 7.34 8.96
C TRP A 489 -8.16 7.79 9.43
N ILE A 490 -8.50 7.69 10.72
CA ILE A 490 -9.84 8.02 11.22
C ILE A 490 -9.78 9.19 12.22
N LEU A 491 -8.91 9.12 13.23
CA LEU A 491 -8.90 10.11 14.31
C LEU A 491 -8.37 11.48 13.86
N ARG A 492 -7.25 11.55 13.15
CA ARG A 492 -6.71 12.83 12.66
C ARG A 492 -7.65 13.61 11.73
N PRO A 493 -8.28 12.99 10.71
CA PRO A 493 -9.28 13.68 9.90
C PRO A 493 -10.46 14.21 10.74
N LEU A 494 -10.91 13.45 11.74
CA LEU A 494 -11.99 13.90 12.63
C LEU A 494 -11.56 15.05 13.55
N LEU A 495 -10.30 15.10 14.01
CA LEU A 495 -9.79 16.19 14.84
C LEU A 495 -9.79 17.54 14.10
N THR A 496 -9.68 17.56 12.76
CA THR A 496 -9.81 18.81 11.99
C THR A 496 -11.21 19.43 12.06
N LEU A 497 -12.24 18.64 12.40
CA LEU A 497 -13.61 19.14 12.61
C LEU A 497 -13.78 19.81 13.98
N ALA A 498 -12.96 19.46 14.97
CA ALA A 498 -13.01 20.07 16.30
C ALA A 498 -12.58 21.55 16.32
N ALA A 499 -11.89 22.01 15.26
CA ALA A 499 -11.54 23.41 15.07
C ALA A 499 -12.71 24.30 14.60
N VAL A 500 -13.87 23.70 14.25
CA VAL A 500 -15.08 24.45 13.85
C VAL A 500 -15.88 24.81 15.10
N ARG A 501 -15.78 26.06 15.55
CA ARG A 501 -16.63 26.59 16.64
C ARG A 501 -17.97 27.09 16.05
N PRO A 502 -19.11 26.45 16.35
CA PRO A 502 -20.42 26.81 15.78
C PRO A 502 -20.82 28.25 16.08
N THR A 503 -20.43 28.76 17.25
CA THR A 503 -20.65 30.15 17.67
C THR A 503 -19.92 31.15 16.78
N ALA A 504 -18.68 30.88 16.38
CA ALA A 504 -17.93 31.79 15.50
C ALA A 504 -18.54 31.87 14.09
N GLU A 505 -19.02 30.75 13.55
CA GLU A 505 -19.73 30.73 12.26
C GLU A 505 -21.10 31.43 12.35
N LEU A 506 -21.81 31.32 13.49
CA LEU A 506 -23.04 32.06 13.76
C LEU A 506 -22.80 33.57 13.75
N TYR A 507 -21.76 34.06 14.41
CA TYR A 507 -21.43 35.50 14.43
C TYR A 507 -20.98 36.00 13.06
N ARG A 508 -20.24 35.19 12.29
CA ARG A 508 -19.90 35.51 10.91
C ARG A 508 -21.15 35.62 10.01
N LEU A 509 -22.12 34.72 10.19
CA LEU A 509 -23.39 34.78 9.48
C LEU A 509 -24.24 35.98 9.93
N LYS A 510 -24.29 36.24 11.24
CA LYS A 510 -24.95 37.42 11.83
C LYS A 510 -24.37 38.71 11.24
N ARG A 511 -23.04 38.83 11.14
CA ARG A 511 -22.36 39.93 10.44
C ARG A 511 -22.82 40.02 8.99
N LYS A 512 -22.75 38.93 8.23
CA LYS A 512 -23.16 38.92 6.81
C LYS A 512 -24.64 39.28 6.57
N ILE A 513 -25.51 39.06 7.56
CA ILE A 513 -26.93 39.42 7.53
C ILE A 513 -27.15 40.85 8.05
N MET A 514 -26.36 41.29 9.03
CA MET A 514 -26.44 42.60 9.68
C MET A 514 -25.52 43.66 9.05
N ASP A 515 -24.73 43.32 8.03
CA ASP A 515 -23.86 44.25 7.29
C ASP A 515 -24.72 45.23 6.48
N SER A 516 -25.31 46.16 7.20
CA SER A 516 -25.20 47.57 6.91
C SER A 516 -24.83 48.25 8.24
N PRO A 517 -23.61 48.77 8.37
CA PRO A 517 -23.43 49.92 9.24
C PRO A 517 -22.93 51.09 8.41
N PHE A 518 -23.73 52.15 8.42
CA PHE A 518 -23.44 53.47 7.89
C PHE A 518 -22.34 54.18 8.70
N THR A 519 -21.23 53.53 9.08
CA THR A 519 -20.17 54.18 9.86
C THR A 519 -18.79 53.60 9.54
N HIS A 520 -17.84 54.44 9.15
CA HIS A 520 -16.43 54.08 8.95
C HIS A 520 -15.66 54.45 10.21
N GLN A 521 -14.82 53.57 10.74
CA GLN A 521 -14.07 53.84 11.98
C GLN A 521 -12.59 53.51 11.84
N ALA A 522 -11.74 54.49 12.14
CA ALA A 522 -10.28 54.36 12.24
C ALA A 522 -9.84 54.44 13.71
N LEU A 523 -8.70 53.82 14.03
CA LEU A 523 -8.15 53.78 15.39
C LEU A 523 -6.73 54.33 15.41
N LEU A 524 -6.41 55.10 16.45
CA LEU A 524 -5.07 55.47 16.87
C LEU A 524 -4.80 54.84 18.23
N VAL A 525 -3.77 54.02 18.31
CA VAL A 525 -3.42 53.23 19.49
C VAL A 525 -2.06 53.68 20.00
N ALA A 526 -2.03 54.15 21.24
CA ALA A 526 -0.85 54.54 21.98
C ALA A 526 0.11 55.43 21.18
N ASP A 527 -0.45 56.43 20.48
CA ASP A 527 0.23 57.37 19.57
C ASP A 527 1.25 56.75 18.59
N GLN A 528 1.15 55.44 18.37
CA GLN A 528 2.15 54.60 17.72
C GLN A 528 1.56 53.73 16.62
N PHE A 529 0.36 53.18 16.78
CA PHE A 529 -0.25 52.33 15.77
C PHE A 529 -1.53 52.94 15.23
N VAL A 530 -1.76 52.73 13.94
CA VAL A 530 -2.97 53.15 13.26
C VAL A 530 -3.67 51.94 12.65
N VAL A 531 -4.99 51.88 12.85
CA VAL A 531 -5.90 51.06 12.04
C VAL A 531 -6.70 52.03 11.17
N THR A 532 -6.54 51.94 9.85
CA THR A 532 -7.28 52.79 8.90
C THR A 532 -8.77 52.45 8.88
N PHE A 533 -9.57 53.28 8.21
CA PHE A 533 -10.98 53.02 8.01
C PHE A 533 -11.25 51.69 7.30
N ASP A 534 -10.35 51.29 6.40
CA ASP A 534 -10.51 50.11 5.55
C ASP A 534 -9.71 48.89 6.07
N GLY A 535 -9.12 49.03 7.26
CA GLY A 535 -8.61 47.92 8.06
C GLY A 535 -7.11 47.61 7.94
N HIS A 536 -6.31 48.51 7.38
CA HIS A 536 -4.85 48.40 7.40
C HIS A 536 -4.27 48.78 8.77
N LEU A 537 -3.38 47.93 9.29
CA LEU A 537 -2.63 48.18 10.51
C LEU A 537 -1.16 48.47 10.21
N TYR A 538 -0.63 49.58 10.72
CA TYR A 538 0.79 49.91 10.66
C TYR A 538 1.24 50.82 11.79
N GLU A 539 2.57 50.96 11.94
CA GLU A 539 3.21 51.78 12.95
C GLU A 539 3.55 53.18 12.39
N LEU A 540 3.32 54.21 13.20
CA LEU A 540 3.61 55.61 12.90
C LEU A 540 5.05 55.97 13.30
N PRO A 541 5.67 56.93 12.59
CA PRO A 541 6.96 57.47 13.00
C PRO A 541 6.80 58.31 14.28
N GLY A 542 7.73 58.14 15.22
CA GLY A 542 7.68 58.85 16.50
C GLY A 542 7.94 60.36 16.39
N SER A 543 7.32 61.12 17.31
CA SER A 543 7.63 62.53 17.59
C SER A 543 7.46 63.51 16.40
N CYS A 544 6.43 63.31 15.55
CA CYS A 544 6.16 64.18 14.40
C CYS A 544 4.70 64.65 14.27
N PRO A 545 4.46 65.87 13.75
CA PRO A 545 3.10 66.34 13.49
C PRO A 545 2.61 65.66 12.22
N LEU A 546 1.68 64.72 12.37
CA LEU A 546 1.16 63.91 11.28
C LEU A 546 -0.30 64.25 11.01
N LEU A 547 -0.67 64.32 9.73
CA LEU A 547 -2.07 64.44 9.33
C LEU A 547 -2.74 63.07 9.34
N LEU A 548 -3.60 62.85 10.32
CA LEU A 548 -4.33 61.59 10.47
C LEU A 548 -5.49 61.51 9.49
N ALA A 549 -6.34 62.54 9.44
CA ALA A 549 -7.46 62.54 8.51
C ALA A 549 -7.87 63.98 8.17
N ARG A 550 -8.28 64.21 6.93
CA ARG A 550 -8.80 65.49 6.46
C ARG A 550 -9.85 65.25 5.38
N ASP A 551 -10.87 66.11 5.36
CA ASP A 551 -11.83 66.18 4.27
C ASP A 551 -11.16 66.74 2.98
N VAL A 552 -11.28 66.01 1.87
CA VAL A 552 -10.72 66.36 0.55
C VAL A 552 -11.41 67.58 -0.10
N GLY A 553 -12.58 67.99 0.42
CA GLY A 553 -13.33 69.15 -0.05
C GLY A 553 -12.53 70.47 -0.05
N ARG A 554 -12.97 71.44 -0.88
CA ARG A 554 -12.34 72.76 -0.98
C ARG A 554 -12.28 73.49 0.36
N ASP A 555 -13.35 73.35 1.15
CA ASP A 555 -13.44 73.80 2.54
C ASP A 555 -13.59 72.55 3.43
N PRO A 556 -12.51 72.06 4.05
CA PRO A 556 -12.53 70.78 4.75
C PRO A 556 -13.44 70.84 5.98
N SER A 557 -14.44 69.96 6.03
CA SER A 557 -15.37 69.89 7.18
C SER A 557 -14.71 69.38 8.47
N PHE A 558 -13.63 68.60 8.33
CA PHE A 558 -12.76 68.19 9.42
C PHE A 558 -11.29 68.15 9.05
N THR A 559 -10.44 68.30 10.07
CA THR A 559 -9.01 68.02 9.99
C THR A 559 -8.53 67.47 11.34
N LEU A 560 -7.83 66.35 11.31
CA LEU A 560 -7.32 65.65 12.48
C LEU A 560 -5.81 65.52 12.38
N LEU A 561 -5.11 66.06 13.37
CA LEU A 561 -3.66 66.08 13.44
C LEU A 561 -3.18 65.41 14.73
N LEU A 562 -2.13 64.61 14.61
CA LEU A 562 -1.39 64.07 15.75
C LEU A 562 -0.43 65.14 16.32
N GLY A 563 -0.48 65.34 17.64
CA GLY A 563 0.32 66.33 18.33
C GLY A 563 1.81 65.96 18.49
N THR A 564 2.69 66.97 18.46
CA THR A 564 4.15 66.82 18.63
C THR A 564 4.65 67.03 20.04
N ASP A 565 3.97 67.87 20.81
CA ASP A 565 4.47 68.36 22.10
C ASP A 565 4.17 67.31 23.18
N ALA A 566 5.01 67.19 24.21
CA ALA A 566 4.80 66.26 25.34
C ALA A 566 3.39 66.38 25.97
N GLN A 567 2.74 67.54 25.84
CA GLN A 567 1.43 67.85 26.41
C GLN A 567 0.23 67.59 25.48
N LYS A 568 0.38 67.66 24.15
CA LYS A 568 -0.76 67.60 23.20
C LYS A 568 -0.83 66.22 22.54
N LEU A 569 -2.01 65.60 22.55
CA LEU A 569 -2.27 64.29 21.92
C LEU A 569 -2.87 64.48 20.52
N LEU A 570 -4.01 65.15 20.41
CA LEU A 570 -4.72 65.38 19.14
C LEU A 570 -5.11 66.84 18.99
N LEU A 571 -5.06 67.33 17.76
CA LEU A 571 -5.68 68.58 17.33
C LEU A 571 -6.77 68.26 16.32
N ILE A 572 -7.99 68.65 16.66
CA ILE A 572 -9.21 68.35 15.91
C ILE A 572 -9.80 69.68 15.45
N GLN A 573 -9.95 69.86 14.16
CA GLN A 573 -10.68 70.99 13.59
C GLN A 573 -12.01 70.47 13.05
N MET A 574 -13.13 71.02 13.53
CA MET A 574 -14.49 70.67 13.10
C MET A 574 -15.36 71.92 13.14
N ASN A 575 -16.16 72.17 12.09
CA ASN A 575 -17.06 73.33 12.00
C ASN A 575 -16.41 74.66 12.44
N ASN A 576 -15.22 74.99 11.92
CA ASN A 576 -14.43 76.18 12.28
C ASN A 576 -13.92 76.29 13.73
N HIS A 577 -14.21 75.32 14.60
CA HIS A 577 -13.62 75.23 15.93
C HIS A 577 -12.35 74.40 15.92
N THR A 578 -11.37 74.79 16.72
CA THR A 578 -10.11 74.05 16.95
C THR A 578 -10.08 73.49 18.36
N ILE A 579 -10.22 72.17 18.48
CA ILE A 579 -10.21 71.42 19.73
C ILE A 579 -8.86 70.72 19.90
N SER A 580 -8.17 70.98 20.99
CA SER A 580 -6.92 70.31 21.36
C SER A 580 -7.15 69.38 22.56
N VAL A 581 -6.95 68.08 22.35
CA VAL A 581 -6.98 67.06 23.39
C VAL A 581 -5.55 66.86 23.92
N GLN A 582 -5.36 67.04 25.22
CA GLN A 582 -4.07 66.85 25.88
C GLN A 582 -3.91 65.45 26.45
N ARG A 583 -2.66 64.99 26.57
CA ARG A 583 -2.33 63.67 27.16
C ARG A 583 -2.76 63.53 28.62
N ASN A 584 -2.88 64.64 29.36
CA ASN A 584 -3.39 64.68 30.74
C ASN A 584 -4.94 64.72 30.82
N GLY A 585 -5.64 64.62 29.69
CA GLY A 585 -7.10 64.69 29.60
C GLY A 585 -7.69 66.10 29.71
N GLN A 586 -6.88 67.15 29.68
CA GLN A 586 -7.38 68.52 29.49
C GLN A 586 -7.79 68.72 28.02
N VAL A 587 -8.94 69.36 27.78
CA VAL A 587 -9.38 69.76 26.44
C VAL A 587 -9.34 71.29 26.36
N ARG A 588 -8.80 71.85 25.28
CA ARG A 588 -8.80 73.29 24.99
C ARG A 588 -9.52 73.56 23.68
N THR A 589 -10.30 74.62 23.60
CA THR A 589 -11.06 75.03 22.41
C THR A 589 -10.63 76.43 21.97
N ASP A 590 -10.49 76.65 20.66
CA ASP A 590 -10.20 77.95 20.01
C ASP A 590 -9.09 78.78 20.65
N CYS A 591 -8.03 78.08 21.08
CA CYS A 591 -6.84 78.68 21.67
C CYS A 591 -7.10 79.55 22.93
N SER A 592 -8.30 79.52 23.52
CA SER A 592 -8.68 80.35 24.67
C SER A 592 -9.44 79.52 25.73
N GLY A 593 -8.80 79.35 26.90
CA GLY A 593 -9.36 78.67 28.07
C GLY A 593 -9.40 77.13 28.02
N ALA A 594 -9.07 76.47 29.12
CA ALA A 594 -9.34 75.03 29.28
C ALA A 594 -10.85 74.81 29.48
N VAL A 595 -11.42 73.81 28.81
CA VAL A 595 -12.82 73.43 29.02
C VAL A 595 -12.96 72.91 30.46
N SER A 596 -13.53 73.73 31.34
CA SER A 596 -13.68 73.42 32.77
C SER A 596 -14.89 72.51 33.04
N HIS A 597 -15.85 72.46 32.10
CA HIS A 597 -17.09 71.70 32.22
C HIS A 597 -16.97 70.30 31.61
N THR A 598 -17.72 69.35 32.18
CA THR A 598 -17.90 67.97 31.68
C THR A 598 -18.52 67.93 30.28
N PHE A 599 -19.16 69.02 29.85
CA PHE A 599 -19.92 69.13 28.61
C PHE A 599 -19.82 70.55 28.05
N LEU A 600 -19.49 70.69 26.77
CA LEU A 600 -19.50 71.94 26.02
C LEU A 600 -20.15 71.67 24.65
N THR A 601 -21.12 72.49 24.26
CA THR A 601 -21.70 72.45 22.91
C THR A 601 -21.67 73.85 22.33
N ASP A 602 -21.05 74.00 21.15
CA ASP A 602 -20.94 75.25 20.41
C ASP A 602 -20.91 74.97 18.90
N ASP A 603 -21.61 75.77 18.10
CA ASP A 603 -21.78 75.66 16.64
C ASP A 603 -21.91 74.20 16.08
N GLY A 604 -22.73 73.39 16.75
CA GLY A 604 -22.96 71.99 16.36
C GLY A 604 -21.82 71.02 16.64
N VAL A 605 -20.75 71.46 17.32
CA VAL A 605 -19.70 70.62 17.92
C VAL A 605 -20.00 70.42 19.40
N THR A 606 -19.91 69.19 19.89
CA THR A 606 -20.10 68.83 21.29
C THR A 606 -18.87 68.12 21.82
N VAL A 607 -18.30 68.65 22.89
CA VAL A 607 -17.19 68.06 23.63
C VAL A 607 -17.73 67.51 24.95
N ARG A 608 -17.51 66.22 25.20
CA ARG A 608 -17.84 65.56 26.46
C ARG A 608 -16.56 65.01 27.09
N LYS A 609 -16.38 65.25 28.37
CA LYS A 609 -15.26 64.71 29.15
C LYS A 609 -15.80 63.87 30.30
N ALA A 610 -15.50 62.57 30.32
CA ALA A 610 -15.91 61.65 31.37
C ALA A 610 -14.70 60.89 31.92
N SER A 611 -14.22 61.25 33.13
CA SER A 611 -13.02 60.71 33.77
C SER A 611 -11.82 60.61 32.81
N ASN A 612 -11.62 59.45 32.18
CA ASN A 612 -10.49 59.14 31.30
C ASN A 612 -10.88 59.10 29.81
N VAL A 613 -12.16 59.30 29.48
CA VAL A 613 -12.69 59.30 28.12
C VAL A 613 -13.03 60.73 27.69
N VAL A 614 -12.49 61.15 26.54
CA VAL A 614 -12.79 62.42 25.88
C VAL A 614 -13.53 62.12 24.58
N GLN A 615 -14.70 62.72 24.40
CA GLN A 615 -15.52 62.57 23.19
C GLN A 615 -15.73 63.94 22.54
N VAL A 616 -15.55 64.00 21.23
CA VAL A 616 -15.81 65.18 20.41
C VAL A 616 -16.70 64.75 19.25
N SER A 617 -17.90 65.33 19.14
CA SER A 617 -18.87 64.96 18.13
C SER A 617 -19.36 66.19 17.36
N SER A 618 -19.55 66.08 16.06
CA SER A 618 -20.17 67.10 15.22
C SER A 618 -21.51 66.63 14.69
N GLN A 619 -22.49 67.54 14.59
CA GLN A 619 -23.78 67.28 13.93
C GLN A 619 -23.66 66.86 12.47
N ARG A 620 -22.50 67.09 11.82
CA ARG A 620 -22.24 66.66 10.44
C ARG A 620 -21.81 65.18 10.32
N GLY A 621 -21.80 64.44 11.42
CA GLY A 621 -21.58 62.98 11.43
C GLY A 621 -20.13 62.55 11.67
N MET A 622 -19.38 63.35 12.44
CA MET A 622 -17.99 63.04 12.80
C MET A 622 -17.89 62.86 14.31
N PHE A 623 -17.21 61.81 14.74
CA PHE A 623 -17.11 61.45 16.15
C PHE A 623 -15.70 60.98 16.50
N VAL A 624 -15.07 61.64 17.46
CA VAL A 624 -13.79 61.24 18.05
C VAL A 624 -14.05 60.78 19.48
N SER A 625 -13.53 59.62 19.86
CA SER A 625 -13.58 59.12 21.24
C SER A 625 -12.20 58.61 21.64
N CYS A 626 -11.61 59.21 22.65
CA CYS A 626 -10.31 58.85 23.19
C CYS A 626 -10.43 58.34 24.61
N ASP A 627 -10.14 57.06 24.83
CA ASP A 627 -9.92 56.49 26.15
C ASP A 627 -8.43 56.59 26.50
N LEU A 628 -8.12 57.53 27.39
CA LEU A 628 -6.75 57.82 27.82
C LEU A 628 -6.17 56.74 28.73
N SER A 629 -7.00 55.91 29.38
CA SER A 629 -6.52 54.77 30.16
C SER A 629 -6.08 53.61 29.28
N LEU A 630 -6.73 53.44 28.14
CA LEU A 630 -6.39 52.41 27.15
C LEU A 630 -5.41 52.91 26.09
N GLU A 631 -5.02 54.20 26.16
CA GLU A 631 -4.29 54.92 25.12
C GLU A 631 -4.94 54.75 23.72
N LEU A 632 -6.27 54.61 23.64
CA LEU A 632 -6.99 54.28 22.40
C LEU A 632 -7.92 55.41 21.99
N CYS A 633 -7.69 55.98 20.81
CA CYS A 633 -8.57 56.95 20.18
C CYS A 633 -9.23 56.33 18.95
N SER A 634 -10.55 56.46 18.83
CA SER A 634 -11.28 56.11 17.63
C SER A 634 -11.83 57.33 16.94
N PHE A 635 -11.75 57.36 15.62
CA PHE A 635 -12.38 58.36 14.78
C PHE A 635 -13.42 57.69 13.89
N THR A 636 -14.67 58.11 14.01
CA THR A 636 -15.82 57.53 13.33
C THR A 636 -16.46 58.58 12.43
N LEU A 637 -16.71 58.20 11.18
CA LEU A 637 -17.42 58.97 10.17
C LEU A 637 -18.73 58.27 9.84
N ASP A 638 -19.83 59.02 9.81
CA ASP A 638 -21.12 58.50 9.36
C ASP A 638 -21.07 58.14 7.86
N GLY A 639 -21.98 57.27 7.45
CA GLY A 639 -21.88 56.55 6.18
C GLY A 639 -22.07 57.43 4.96
N TRP A 640 -22.71 58.58 5.12
CA TRP A 640 -22.81 59.59 4.06
C TRP A 640 -21.49 60.32 3.78
N LEU A 641 -20.49 60.21 4.67
CA LEU A 641 -19.14 60.75 4.48
C LEU A 641 -18.20 59.73 3.81
N HIS A 642 -18.74 58.71 3.14
CA HIS A 642 -17.98 57.69 2.42
C HIS A 642 -17.07 58.31 1.35
N GLY A 643 -15.78 57.93 1.33
CA GLY A 643 -14.82 58.40 0.33
C GLY A 643 -14.37 59.86 0.48
N VAL A 644 -14.65 60.51 1.61
CA VAL A 644 -14.40 61.95 1.83
C VAL A 644 -13.06 62.20 2.55
N SER A 645 -12.55 61.22 3.28
CA SER A 645 -11.31 61.30 4.05
C SER A 645 -10.07 61.14 3.17
N THR A 646 -8.98 61.79 3.56
CA THR A 646 -7.62 61.49 3.12
C THR A 646 -6.64 61.70 4.29
N GLY A 647 -5.47 61.08 4.25
CA GLY A 647 -4.47 61.11 5.33
C GLY A 647 -4.09 59.72 5.80
N LEU A 648 -3.42 59.64 6.95
CA LEU A 648 -3.01 58.37 7.56
C LEU A 648 -4.16 57.49 8.07
N PHE A 649 -5.41 57.91 8.03
CA PHE A 649 -6.55 57.03 8.30
C PHE A 649 -7.17 56.46 7.02
N GLY A 650 -6.70 56.88 5.85
CA GLY A 650 -7.18 56.36 4.57
C GLY A 650 -8.31 57.14 3.93
N THR A 651 -8.90 56.50 2.92
CA THR A 651 -9.95 57.05 2.04
C THR A 651 -11.38 56.74 2.49
N ASN A 652 -11.57 55.82 3.44
CA ASN A 652 -12.88 55.48 4.00
C ASN A 652 -13.92 55.10 2.93
N ASP A 653 -13.46 54.43 1.87
CA ASP A 653 -14.25 54.00 0.72
C ASP A 653 -14.44 52.47 0.66
N ASN A 654 -14.06 51.75 1.72
CA ASN A 654 -14.07 50.28 1.80
C ASN A 654 -13.17 49.60 0.76
N ASP A 655 -12.20 50.32 0.17
CA ASP A 655 -11.19 49.76 -0.71
C ASP A 655 -9.81 49.82 -0.06
N ALA A 656 -9.42 48.72 0.58
CA ALA A 656 -8.09 48.61 1.16
C ALA A 656 -6.97 48.85 0.11
N GLY A 657 -7.21 48.58 -1.18
CA GLY A 657 -6.20 48.69 -2.23
C GLY A 657 -5.68 50.10 -2.52
N ASN A 658 -6.41 51.15 -2.13
CA ASN A 658 -6.06 52.55 -2.38
C ASN A 658 -5.85 53.37 -1.09
N ASP A 659 -5.71 52.67 0.04
CA ASP A 659 -5.70 53.21 1.40
C ASP A 659 -4.40 53.98 1.75
N PHE A 660 -3.47 54.08 0.80
CA PHE A 660 -2.24 54.87 0.90
C PHE A 660 -2.19 56.06 -0.09
N PRO A 661 -3.17 56.99 -0.04
CA PRO A 661 -3.10 58.21 -0.84
C PRO A 661 -1.93 59.07 -0.38
N MET A 662 -1.19 59.68 -1.29
CA MET A 662 -0.21 60.71 -1.01
C MET A 662 -0.91 62.08 -0.94
N PHE A 663 -0.23 63.08 -0.36
CA PHE A 663 -0.73 64.46 -0.28
C PHE A 663 -1.09 65.08 -1.64
N ASP A 664 -0.44 64.66 -2.74
CA ASP A 664 -0.72 65.12 -4.11
C ASP A 664 -1.88 64.37 -4.79
N GLY A 665 -2.50 63.41 -4.10
CA GLY A 665 -3.58 62.56 -4.60
C GLY A 665 -3.11 61.32 -5.37
N SER A 666 -1.80 61.12 -5.56
CA SER A 666 -1.25 59.87 -6.12
C SER A 666 -1.23 58.74 -5.08
N GLN A 667 -0.92 57.51 -5.48
CA GLN A 667 -0.88 56.35 -4.58
C GLN A 667 0.55 55.99 -4.22
N ALA A 668 0.82 55.76 -2.92
CA ALA A 668 2.14 55.42 -2.44
C ALA A 668 2.60 54.03 -2.90
N LYS A 669 3.91 53.91 -3.21
CA LYS A 669 4.51 52.63 -3.62
C LYS A 669 4.85 51.72 -2.45
N ASN A 670 5.07 52.30 -1.28
CA ASN A 670 5.43 51.63 -0.05
C ASN A 670 4.98 52.49 1.16
N LEU A 671 5.01 51.89 2.35
CA LEU A 671 4.56 52.53 3.58
C LEU A 671 5.45 53.72 3.99
N GLU A 672 6.75 53.67 3.70
CA GLU A 672 7.68 54.75 4.07
C GLU A 672 7.39 56.04 3.28
N ASP A 673 7.20 55.93 1.97
CA ASP A 673 6.81 57.03 1.09
C ASP A 673 5.47 57.62 1.54
N PHE A 674 4.50 56.76 1.87
CA PHE A 674 3.20 57.17 2.38
C PHE A 674 3.34 58.00 3.66
N LEU A 675 4.01 57.46 4.68
CA LEU A 675 4.22 58.13 5.97
C LEU A 675 4.97 59.45 5.81
N TYR A 676 5.92 59.54 4.86
CA TYR A 676 6.68 60.75 4.58
C TYR A 676 5.80 61.88 4.02
N THR A 677 4.88 61.58 3.09
CA THR A 677 4.03 62.61 2.46
C THR A 677 3.05 63.31 3.41
N TRP A 678 2.71 62.67 4.53
CA TRP A 678 1.77 63.20 5.53
C TRP A 678 2.46 63.86 6.74
N GLN A 679 3.77 64.05 6.68
CA GLN A 679 4.53 64.79 7.68
C GLN A 679 4.40 66.30 7.46
N MET A 680 3.97 67.03 8.49
CA MET A 680 3.85 68.50 8.42
C MET A 680 5.20 69.22 8.61
N LYS A 681 6.26 68.50 8.99
CA LYS A 681 7.64 69.03 9.13
C LYS A 681 8.67 68.02 8.58
N PRO A 682 9.72 68.47 7.88
CA PRO A 682 10.67 67.60 7.18
C PRO A 682 11.69 66.88 8.06
N THR A 683 11.72 67.10 9.38
CA THR A 683 12.67 66.46 10.31
C THR A 683 11.97 65.97 11.57
N CYS A 684 11.73 64.67 11.64
CA CYS A 684 11.29 63.94 12.84
C CYS A 684 12.51 63.42 13.60
N ILE A 685 12.48 63.45 14.93
CA ILE A 685 13.54 62.83 15.77
C ILE A 685 13.09 61.41 16.11
N GLU A 686 13.88 60.41 15.76
CA GLU A 686 13.62 59.03 16.19
C GLU A 686 13.65 58.93 17.72
N PRO A 687 12.59 58.42 18.37
CA PRO A 687 12.61 58.21 19.80
C PRO A 687 13.60 57.09 20.18
N SER A 688 14.43 57.34 21.19
CA SER A 688 15.28 56.33 21.81
C SER A 688 14.42 55.33 22.59
N ALA A 689 14.38 54.08 22.13
CA ALA A 689 13.61 53.01 22.77
C ALA A 689 14.27 52.56 24.08
N THR A 690 13.84 53.11 25.22
CA THR A 690 14.14 52.50 26.53
C THR A 690 13.27 51.25 26.72
N ALA A 691 13.92 50.08 26.78
CA ALA A 691 13.28 48.78 26.84
C ALA A 691 12.59 48.51 28.19
N ALA A 692 11.26 48.44 28.18
CA ALA A 692 10.50 47.70 29.18
C ALA A 692 9.64 46.66 28.44
N VAL A 693 9.86 45.39 28.77
CA VAL A 693 9.32 44.22 28.07
C VAL A 693 7.85 43.99 28.45
N SER A 694 6.95 43.88 27.46
CA SER A 694 5.56 43.46 27.71
C SER A 694 5.53 42.02 28.25
N PRO A 695 4.63 41.71 29.20
CA PRO A 695 4.49 40.36 29.74
C PRO A 695 3.84 39.36 28.76
N ALA A 696 3.31 39.81 27.61
CA ALA A 696 2.60 38.97 26.65
C ALA A 696 3.41 38.77 25.35
N SER A 697 3.37 37.56 24.79
CA SER A 697 3.97 37.23 23.49
C SER A 697 2.98 37.44 22.35
N CYS A 698 3.45 37.98 21.21
CA CYS A 698 2.65 38.12 19.99
C CYS A 698 2.04 36.78 19.56
N ASP A 699 2.82 35.69 19.58
CA ASP A 699 2.37 34.35 19.17
C ASP A 699 1.24 33.82 20.07
N ALA A 700 1.33 34.11 21.38
CA ALA A 700 0.32 33.72 22.36
C ALA A 700 -1.01 34.46 22.15
N LEU A 701 -0.96 35.73 21.71
CA LEU A 701 -2.15 36.57 21.53
C LEU A 701 -2.80 36.40 20.15
N PHE A 702 -2.03 36.30 19.07
CA PHE A 702 -2.56 36.38 17.70
C PHE A 702 -2.39 35.10 16.85
N SER A 703 -1.69 34.06 17.32
CA SER A 703 -1.56 32.80 16.54
C SER A 703 -1.96 31.54 17.30
N SER A 704 -1.90 31.53 18.63
CA SER A 704 -2.25 30.33 19.41
C SER A 704 -3.75 30.00 19.30
N PRO A 705 -4.14 28.74 19.05
CA PRO A 705 -5.54 28.32 19.10
C PRO A 705 -6.14 28.43 20.51
N ASP A 706 -5.29 28.44 21.54
CA ASP A 706 -5.66 28.63 22.94
C ASP A 706 -5.60 30.10 23.37
N SER A 707 -5.40 31.03 22.42
CA SER A 707 -5.39 32.46 22.71
C SER A 707 -6.74 32.91 23.31
N PRO A 708 -6.73 33.81 24.31
CA PRO A 708 -7.97 34.46 24.76
C PRO A 708 -8.66 35.25 23.65
N LEU A 709 -7.94 35.65 22.59
CA LEU A 709 -8.46 36.38 21.44
C LEU A 709 -8.99 35.46 20.30
N SER A 710 -8.81 34.15 20.42
CA SER A 710 -9.03 33.16 19.34
C SER A 710 -10.48 33.10 18.82
N SER A 711 -11.46 33.47 19.64
CA SER A 711 -12.88 33.52 19.25
C SER A 711 -13.15 34.52 18.13
N CYS A 712 -12.32 35.56 17.99
CA CYS A 712 -12.50 36.63 17.01
C CYS A 712 -11.62 36.51 15.75
N PHE A 713 -10.68 35.55 15.70
CA PHE A 713 -9.77 35.36 14.56
C PHE A 713 -10.47 35.07 13.22
N ARG A 714 -11.75 34.71 13.25
CA ARG A 714 -12.58 34.48 12.05
C ARG A 714 -13.31 35.73 11.56
N VAL A 715 -13.22 36.84 12.30
CA VAL A 715 -13.96 38.08 12.07
C VAL A 715 -13.01 39.27 11.90
N VAL A 716 -11.96 39.36 12.71
CA VAL A 716 -10.83 40.27 12.52
C VAL A 716 -9.62 39.42 12.15
N ASP A 717 -8.89 39.81 11.09
CA ASP A 717 -7.72 39.06 10.64
C ASP A 717 -6.55 39.23 11.62
N PRO A 718 -6.11 38.16 12.32
CA PRO A 718 -5.01 38.26 13.27
C PRO A 718 -3.64 38.34 12.58
N SER A 719 -3.55 38.09 11.27
CA SER A 719 -2.27 38.01 10.56
C SER A 719 -1.55 39.37 10.50
N GLN A 720 -2.30 40.46 10.26
CA GLN A 720 -1.78 41.83 10.27
C GLN A 720 -1.31 42.26 11.67
N PHE A 721 -2.06 41.90 12.70
CA PHE A 721 -1.68 42.16 14.09
C PHE A 721 -0.41 41.39 14.46
N MET A 722 -0.27 40.15 14.00
CA MET A 722 0.92 39.35 14.21
C MET A 722 2.16 39.94 13.53
N SER A 723 2.05 40.36 12.26
CA SER A 723 3.17 40.88 11.50
C SER A 723 3.70 42.17 12.11
N VAL A 724 2.82 43.12 12.43
CA VAL A 724 3.19 44.38 13.07
C VAL A 724 3.74 44.13 14.47
N CYS A 725 3.09 43.29 15.29
CA CYS A 725 3.55 42.97 16.64
C CYS A 725 4.99 42.42 16.68
N LYS A 726 5.38 41.60 15.70
CA LYS A 726 6.73 41.02 15.61
C LYS A 726 7.81 42.01 15.19
N LEU A 727 7.44 43.03 14.40
CA LEU A 727 8.36 44.04 13.87
C LEU A 727 8.55 45.22 14.84
N SER A 728 7.57 45.46 15.71
CA SER A 728 7.53 46.62 16.61
C SER A 728 8.20 46.39 17.96
N SER A 729 8.25 47.45 18.78
CA SER A 729 8.85 47.45 20.12
C SER A 729 8.23 46.43 21.09
N SER A 730 8.96 46.10 22.16
CA SER A 730 8.53 45.14 23.19
C SER A 730 7.24 45.48 23.95
N ARG A 731 6.62 46.66 23.76
CA ARG A 731 5.30 47.05 24.33
C ARG A 731 4.12 46.85 23.38
N ALA A 732 4.38 46.53 22.11
CA ALA A 732 3.35 46.35 21.07
C ALA A 732 2.28 45.27 21.39
N PRO A 733 2.59 44.10 22.00
CA PRO A 733 1.62 43.02 22.15
C PRO A 733 0.33 43.43 22.87
N CYS A 734 0.45 44.10 24.02
CA CYS A 734 -0.72 44.52 24.79
C CYS A 734 -1.44 45.73 24.18
N ARG A 735 -0.71 46.69 23.61
CA ARG A 735 -1.29 47.84 22.88
C ARG A 735 -2.16 47.37 21.72
N LEU A 736 -1.63 46.45 20.91
CA LEU A 736 -2.36 45.84 19.79
C LEU A 736 -3.51 44.94 20.27
N ALA A 737 -3.42 44.32 21.44
CA ALA A 737 -4.52 43.54 22.02
C ALA A 737 -5.75 44.41 22.37
N PHE A 738 -5.54 45.63 22.87
CA PHE A 738 -6.64 46.58 23.10
C PHE A 738 -7.35 46.95 21.79
N ALA A 739 -6.59 47.22 20.73
CA ALA A 739 -7.15 47.51 19.41
C ALA A 739 -7.90 46.30 18.82
N PHE A 740 -7.32 45.10 18.93
CA PHE A 740 -7.97 43.86 18.46
C PHE A 740 -9.28 43.59 19.19
N ALA A 741 -9.29 43.71 20.52
CA ALA A 741 -10.50 43.55 21.32
C ALA A 741 -11.57 44.59 20.95
N HIS A 742 -11.18 45.84 20.71
CA HIS A 742 -12.09 46.90 20.28
C HIS A 742 -12.74 46.59 18.92
N LEU A 743 -11.96 46.18 17.92
CA LEU A 743 -12.50 45.77 16.61
C LEU A 743 -13.44 44.56 16.72
N CYS A 744 -13.14 43.61 17.62
CA CYS A 744 -14.01 42.47 17.86
C CYS A 744 -15.35 42.87 18.48
N GLN A 745 -15.34 43.79 19.44
CA GLN A 745 -16.55 44.33 20.07
C GLN A 745 -17.42 45.08 19.06
N GLN A 746 -16.82 45.87 18.17
CA GLN A 746 -17.53 46.51 17.05
C GLN A 746 -18.22 45.49 16.14
N ASN A 747 -17.60 44.33 15.95
CA ASN A 747 -18.18 43.22 15.21
C ASN A 747 -19.10 42.31 16.05
N TYR A 748 -19.64 42.83 17.16
CA TYR A 748 -20.60 42.17 18.06
C TYR A 748 -20.09 40.90 18.75
N ILE A 749 -18.76 40.74 18.86
CA ILE A 749 -18.14 39.66 19.64
C ILE A 749 -17.75 40.24 21.00
N PRO A 750 -18.39 39.80 22.11
CA PRO A 750 -18.00 40.25 23.43
C PRO A 750 -16.58 39.73 23.70
N MET A 751 -15.64 40.66 23.80
CA MET A 751 -14.23 40.36 24.03
C MET A 751 -13.71 41.19 25.19
N GLU A 752 -13.07 40.53 26.14
CA GLU A 752 -12.35 41.20 27.22
C GLU A 752 -10.86 41.23 26.89
N VAL A 753 -10.18 42.28 27.33
CA VAL A 753 -8.74 42.40 27.15
C VAL A 753 -8.06 41.40 28.09
N PRO A 754 -7.05 40.64 27.62
CA PRO A 754 -6.36 39.67 28.46
C PRO A 754 -5.83 40.29 29.76
N VAL A 755 -6.02 39.61 30.88
CA VAL A 755 -5.66 40.09 32.24
C VAL A 755 -4.18 40.51 32.35
N HIS A 756 -3.32 39.84 31.60
CA HIS A 756 -1.88 40.12 31.52
C HIS A 756 -1.57 41.50 30.92
N CYS A 757 -2.50 42.08 30.15
CA CYS A 757 -2.38 43.39 29.54
C CYS A 757 -3.08 44.51 30.33
N MET A 758 -3.81 44.18 31.40
CA MET A 758 -4.44 45.15 32.29
C MET A 758 -3.52 45.68 33.40
N LYS A 759 -2.27 45.18 33.51
CA LYS A 759 -1.29 45.52 34.56
C LYS A 759 -0.06 46.30 34.05
N VAL A 760 -0.22 47.16 33.05
CA VAL A 760 0.91 47.96 32.51
C VAL A 760 0.93 49.35 33.10
#